data_AF-A0A970WDD7-F1
#
_entry.id   AF-A0A970WDD7-F1
#
_cell.length_a   1.000
_cell.length_b   1.000
_cell.length_c   1.000
_cell.angle_alpha   90.00
_cell.angle_beta   90.00
_cell.angle_gamma   90.00
#
_symmetry.space_group_name_H-M   'P 1'
#
loop_
_entity.id
_entity.type
_entity.pdbx_description
1 polymer ?
#
loop_
_entity_poly.entity_id
_entity_poly.type
_entity_poly.pdbx_seq_one_letter_code
_entity_poly.pdbx_strand_id
1 'polypeptide(L)'
;MRYAKLPVIVLALAFVACSFARPAQAEEPPVFGLMADVQYADLDTAGARHYRTALVKLEDCVADFSKRELAFVIQLGDIVNGHGKDVEKSIADLDRILPVFNKLPMPKYHVVGNHCLTVGKEALGHKLGLERFYYEFTVPSAKGWRFVVLDGNDAGYGVIGDEQVAWFRSTIDKAAEAGEKVICFCHFALLPEAAKHHRMAKPEPILEIMDKAGCVVAWFAGHDHAGGYAVRKGVHHVTVRGMVESPVKNAYAVITLYEDKIVEVGFGDEPSREMPFSPPHENAEWWIGRAMYLANSPEGADAHDDVMITLAESLALSGDLSRFWALAQDVKDQEKMRHYLSVIAHHLVVAGRIDEANQIVARLDSEAERERAAQQLAWAFARRHDFDMAAQTAAKIQNRGTRNHALEKIIEAQAESGRWDDALTTLDQIAVSDDMDSDEKESVAKDKTALLALILRYRAENVSRPPETPSTDAASRYRALLALWGLGSTIDDVDRARGLADKLTDPEELATAWRGIAWYYAQKDARDEALDALSRGTAAARKIAEPFAKSLNLVLLADIYLELGDRESAVSLIPEALSSEENMMKLMRGLTSFTTGPAIIGVLVRSGHTDRALQMLHAAKSEPATSWIAFGEFCAETRQLDLAASLLKEQGTATSKAWLALGVATILITDRGKAVKPTAPNDAK
;
A
#
# COMPACT_ATOMS: atom_id res chain seq x y z
N MET A 1 13.53 38.23 -22.97
CA MET A 1 12.90 39.40 -22.31
C MET A 1 11.88 38.87 -21.32
N ARG A 2 11.89 39.12 -20.00
CA ARG A 2 12.41 40.23 -19.18
C ARG A 2 13.14 39.72 -17.91
N TYR A 3 14.22 40.44 -17.59
CA TYR A 3 15.02 40.62 -16.36
C TYR A 3 14.32 40.32 -15.02
N ALA A 4 14.92 39.59 -14.07
CA ALA A 4 16.04 39.91 -13.17
C ALA A 4 15.72 40.98 -12.08
N LYS A 5 15.92 40.62 -10.80
CA LYS A 5 16.65 41.36 -9.75
C LYS A 5 16.43 40.79 -8.34
N LEU A 6 17.52 40.39 -7.69
CA LEU A 6 17.69 40.50 -6.23
C LEU A 6 17.84 41.99 -5.86
N PRO A 7 17.52 42.40 -4.62
CA PRO A 7 18.62 42.80 -3.75
C PRO A 7 18.49 42.34 -2.29
N VAL A 8 19.68 42.16 -1.72
CA VAL A 8 20.05 42.00 -0.30
C VAL A 8 19.61 43.22 0.54
N ILE A 9 19.38 43.03 1.85
CA ILE A 9 19.88 43.83 3.01
C ILE A 9 18.92 43.69 4.23
N VAL A 10 19.40 43.06 5.31
CA VAL A 10 19.54 43.53 6.73
C VAL A 10 19.45 42.34 7.70
N LEU A 11 20.58 42.06 8.37
CA LEU A 11 20.65 41.39 9.67
C LEU A 11 19.96 42.26 10.74
N ALA A 12 19.02 41.70 11.49
CA ALA A 12 18.75 42.13 12.87
C ALA A 12 18.21 40.96 13.68
N LEU A 13 18.99 40.58 14.70
CA LEU A 13 18.59 39.71 15.80
C LEU A 13 17.26 40.17 16.41
N ALA A 14 16.25 39.32 16.36
CA ALA A 14 15.16 39.32 17.32
C ALA A 14 14.90 37.87 17.71
N PHE A 15 15.19 37.56 18.97
CA PHE A 15 14.62 36.45 19.71
C PHE A 15 13.11 36.48 19.53
N VAL A 16 12.60 35.74 18.55
CA VAL A 16 11.23 35.23 18.61
C VAL A 16 11.41 33.80 19.07
N ALA A 17 11.09 33.59 20.35
CA ALA A 17 10.72 32.28 20.82
C ALA A 17 9.66 31.77 19.84
N CYS A 18 10.05 30.88 18.92
CA CYS A 18 9.11 29.93 18.36
C CYS A 18 8.57 29.22 19.59
N SER A 19 7.40 29.66 20.05
CA SER A 19 6.52 28.81 20.81
C SER A 19 6.47 27.54 19.98
N PHE A 20 7.15 26.49 20.47
CA PHE A 20 6.83 25.14 20.08
C PHE A 20 5.31 25.08 20.26
N ALA A 21 4.58 25.13 19.16
CA ALA A 21 3.24 24.61 19.16
C ALA A 21 3.44 23.20 19.66
N ARG A 22 3.06 22.98 20.93
CA ARG A 22 2.92 21.65 21.47
C ARG A 22 2.18 20.88 20.37
N PRO A 23 2.67 19.73 19.89
CA PRO A 23 1.87 18.91 19.00
C PRO A 23 0.49 18.84 19.64
N ALA A 24 -0.56 19.16 18.87
CA ALA A 24 -1.92 19.02 19.36
C ALA A 24 -1.99 17.64 19.99
N GLN A 25 -2.21 17.59 21.30
CA GLN A 25 -2.32 16.34 22.02
C GLN A 25 -3.42 15.59 21.28
N ALA A 26 -3.07 14.47 20.63
CA ALA A 26 -4.03 13.68 19.88
C ALA A 26 -5.23 13.46 20.82
N GLU A 27 -6.42 13.90 20.41
CA GLU A 27 -7.63 13.67 21.21
C GLU A 27 -7.69 12.16 21.48
N GLU A 28 -7.80 11.78 22.76
CA GLU A 28 -7.88 10.37 23.11
C GLU A 28 -9.08 9.74 22.39
N PRO A 29 -8.91 8.55 21.80
CA PRO A 29 -9.97 7.93 21.00
C PRO A 29 -11.22 7.69 21.86
N PRO A 30 -12.44 7.87 21.32
CA PRO A 30 -13.65 7.66 22.09
C PRO A 30 -13.74 6.20 22.58
N VAL A 31 -14.17 6.01 23.83
CA VAL A 31 -14.27 4.69 24.47
C VAL A 31 -15.68 4.46 25.01
N PHE A 32 -16.26 3.27 24.83
CA PHE A 32 -17.54 2.89 25.43
C PHE A 32 -17.52 1.46 26.00
N GLY A 33 -18.40 1.19 26.98
CA GLY A 33 -18.56 -0.13 27.60
C GLY A 33 -19.69 -0.94 26.98
N LEU A 34 -19.52 -2.26 26.91
CA LEU A 34 -20.43 -3.19 26.25
C LEU A 34 -20.68 -4.44 27.11
N MET A 35 -21.93 -4.86 27.25
CA MET A 35 -22.28 -6.15 27.88
C MET A 35 -23.58 -6.74 27.31
N ALA A 36 -23.75 -8.07 27.37
CA ALA A 36 -24.91 -8.76 26.82
C ALA A 36 -25.42 -9.88 27.74
N ASP A 37 -26.71 -10.21 27.62
CA ASP A 37 -27.35 -11.38 28.22
C ASP A 37 -26.99 -11.57 29.71
N VAL A 38 -27.25 -10.53 30.49
CA VAL A 38 -27.13 -10.61 31.96
C VAL A 38 -28.10 -11.66 32.47
N GLN A 39 -29.31 -11.69 31.90
CA GLN A 39 -30.35 -12.69 32.13
C GLN A 39 -30.52 -13.04 33.62
N TYR A 40 -30.63 -12.02 34.48
CA TYR A 40 -30.92 -12.26 35.88
C TYR A 40 -32.34 -12.82 36.05
N ALA A 41 -32.45 -13.79 36.95
CA ALA A 41 -33.72 -14.20 37.54
C ALA A 41 -33.49 -14.86 38.90
N ASP A 42 -34.49 -14.77 39.79
CA ASP A 42 -34.51 -15.54 41.04
C ASP A 42 -34.86 -17.03 40.78
N LEU A 43 -33.99 -17.72 40.04
CA LEU A 43 -34.10 -19.12 39.65
C LEU A 43 -32.83 -19.90 40.00
N ASP A 44 -32.98 -21.21 40.22
CA ASP A 44 -31.84 -22.11 40.32
C ASP A 44 -31.08 -22.19 38.99
N THR A 45 -29.78 -22.47 39.06
CA THR A 45 -28.95 -22.67 37.86
C THR A 45 -29.54 -23.77 36.99
N ALA A 46 -29.62 -23.53 35.68
CA ALA A 46 -30.16 -24.49 34.72
C ALA A 46 -29.22 -24.60 33.50
N GLY A 47 -28.71 -25.79 33.23
CA GLY A 47 -27.70 -26.00 32.19
C GLY A 47 -26.45 -25.17 32.47
N ALA A 48 -26.03 -24.35 31.50
CA ALA A 48 -24.91 -23.42 31.65
C ALA A 48 -25.30 -22.06 32.27
N ARG A 49 -26.59 -21.79 32.48
CA ARG A 49 -27.08 -20.46 32.89
C ARG A 49 -27.10 -20.30 34.41
N HIS A 50 -26.35 -19.32 34.91
CA HIS A 50 -26.24 -19.00 36.34
C HIS A 50 -27.03 -17.72 36.71
N TYR A 51 -28.36 -17.82 36.74
CA TYR A 51 -29.28 -16.67 36.85
C TYR A 51 -29.03 -15.75 38.05
N ARG A 52 -28.98 -16.29 39.29
CA ARG A 52 -28.78 -15.45 40.48
C ARG A 52 -27.39 -14.80 40.52
N THR A 53 -26.38 -15.54 40.09
CA THR A 53 -24.98 -15.06 40.06
C THR A 53 -24.79 -13.94 39.05
N ALA A 54 -25.69 -13.80 38.06
CA ALA A 54 -25.64 -12.67 37.12
C ALA A 54 -25.73 -11.30 37.80
N LEU A 55 -26.42 -11.20 38.95
CA LEU A 55 -26.48 -9.94 39.69
C LEU A 55 -25.09 -9.53 40.20
N VAL A 56 -24.35 -10.47 40.78
CA VAL A 56 -22.97 -10.24 41.28
C VAL A 56 -22.04 -9.91 40.12
N LYS A 57 -22.16 -10.63 39.00
CA LYS A 57 -21.39 -10.35 37.77
C LYS A 57 -21.68 -8.94 37.23
N LEU A 58 -22.94 -8.51 37.25
CA LEU A 58 -23.27 -7.15 36.86
C LEU A 58 -22.67 -6.12 37.83
N GLU A 59 -22.69 -6.37 39.14
CA GLU A 59 -22.04 -5.49 40.13
C GLU A 59 -20.55 -5.32 39.85
N ASP A 60 -19.83 -6.41 39.54
CA ASP A 60 -18.41 -6.37 39.20
C ASP A 60 -18.14 -5.58 37.90
N CYS A 61 -18.95 -5.82 36.87
CA CYS A 61 -18.87 -5.11 35.58
C CYS A 61 -19.12 -3.60 35.77
N VAL A 62 -20.17 -3.24 36.52
CA VAL A 62 -20.49 -1.84 36.84
C VAL A 62 -19.38 -1.18 37.65
N ALA A 63 -18.78 -1.89 38.61
CA ALA A 63 -17.66 -1.39 39.40
C ALA A 63 -16.39 -1.18 38.57
N ASP A 64 -16.14 -2.01 37.55
CA ASP A 64 -15.03 -1.82 36.61
C ASP A 64 -15.28 -0.63 35.68
N PHE A 65 -16.44 -0.57 35.02
CA PHE A 65 -16.81 0.53 34.14
C PHE A 65 -16.83 1.89 34.85
N SER A 66 -17.26 1.93 36.11
CA SER A 66 -17.27 3.18 36.90
C SER A 66 -15.89 3.76 37.21
N LYS A 67 -14.81 2.98 37.02
CA LYS A 67 -13.42 3.44 37.19
C LYS A 67 -12.80 3.98 35.90
N ARG A 68 -13.52 3.93 34.79
CA ARG A 68 -13.03 4.25 33.45
C ARG A 68 -13.69 5.52 32.91
N GLU A 69 -12.98 6.23 32.06
CA GLU A 69 -13.55 7.36 31.30
C GLU A 69 -14.27 6.84 30.05
N LEU A 70 -15.50 6.36 30.24
CA LEU A 70 -16.35 5.85 29.16
C LEU A 70 -17.32 6.94 28.71
N ALA A 71 -17.42 7.16 27.39
CA ALA A 71 -18.40 8.06 26.79
C ALA A 71 -19.84 7.61 27.09
N PHE A 72 -20.08 6.30 27.08
CA PHE A 72 -21.34 5.67 27.46
C PHE A 72 -21.13 4.17 27.71
N VAL A 73 -22.18 3.52 28.19
CA VAL A 73 -22.28 2.07 28.31
C VAL A 73 -23.56 1.59 27.63
N ILE A 74 -23.50 0.49 26.88
CA ILE A 74 -24.67 -0.12 26.24
C ILE A 74 -24.83 -1.60 26.62
N GLN A 75 -26.07 -1.96 26.96
CA GLN A 75 -26.49 -3.33 27.28
C GLN A 75 -27.25 -3.92 26.09
N LEU A 76 -26.80 -5.05 25.54
CA LEU A 76 -27.25 -5.61 24.26
C LEU A 76 -28.50 -6.51 24.34
N GLY A 77 -29.37 -6.29 25.32
CA GLY A 77 -30.59 -7.03 25.53
C GLY A 77 -30.47 -8.19 26.50
N ASP A 78 -31.62 -8.71 26.89
CA ASP A 78 -31.77 -9.77 27.88
C ASP A 78 -31.10 -9.45 29.22
N ILE A 79 -31.43 -8.30 29.80
CA ILE A 79 -30.97 -7.94 31.16
C ILE A 79 -31.59 -8.83 32.26
N VAL A 80 -32.80 -9.33 32.00
CA VAL A 80 -33.50 -10.33 32.82
C VAL A 80 -33.80 -11.55 31.97
N ASN A 81 -33.85 -12.73 32.59
CA ASN A 81 -34.28 -13.96 31.92
C ASN A 81 -35.81 -14.03 31.78
N GLY A 82 -36.54 -13.48 32.77
CA GLY A 82 -38.00 -13.56 32.81
C GLY A 82 -38.56 -14.92 33.25
N HIS A 83 -39.86 -14.95 33.54
CA HIS A 83 -40.60 -16.11 34.06
C HIS A 83 -41.75 -16.53 33.12
N GLY A 84 -41.52 -16.47 31.81
CA GLY A 84 -42.52 -16.85 30.81
C GLY A 84 -43.78 -15.97 30.88
N LYS A 85 -44.90 -16.55 31.33
CA LYS A 85 -46.19 -15.83 31.47
C LYS A 85 -46.36 -15.11 32.82
N ASP A 86 -45.46 -15.33 33.77
CA ASP A 86 -45.50 -14.68 35.08
C ASP A 86 -44.82 -13.30 34.99
N VAL A 87 -45.62 -12.31 34.55
CA VAL A 87 -45.17 -10.94 34.33
C VAL A 87 -44.75 -10.27 35.64
N GLU A 88 -45.44 -10.55 36.74
CA GLU A 88 -45.15 -9.96 38.06
C GLU A 88 -43.77 -10.36 38.56
N LYS A 89 -43.38 -11.64 38.42
CA LYS A 89 -42.01 -12.07 38.76
C LYS A 89 -40.97 -11.48 37.84
N SER A 90 -41.26 -11.39 36.54
CA SER A 90 -40.35 -10.78 35.57
C SER A 90 -40.10 -9.30 35.88
N ILE A 91 -41.15 -8.58 36.29
CA ILE A 91 -41.08 -7.20 36.82
C ILE A 91 -40.23 -7.15 38.09
N ALA A 92 -40.43 -8.07 39.03
CA ALA A 92 -39.67 -8.12 40.28
C ALA A 92 -38.16 -8.36 40.07
N ASP A 93 -37.80 -9.23 39.13
CA ASP A 93 -36.40 -9.44 38.74
C ASP A 93 -35.80 -8.18 38.11
N LEU A 94 -36.56 -7.48 37.27
CA LEU A 94 -36.13 -6.23 36.67
C LEU A 94 -35.91 -5.15 37.73
N ASP A 95 -36.82 -5.04 38.69
CA ASP A 95 -36.71 -4.12 39.84
C ASP A 95 -35.52 -4.41 40.73
N ARG A 96 -35.05 -5.66 40.74
CA ARG A 96 -33.87 -6.07 41.50
C ARG A 96 -32.56 -5.72 40.78
N ILE A 97 -32.53 -5.85 39.46
CA ILE A 97 -31.28 -5.66 38.70
C ILE A 97 -31.04 -4.22 38.24
N LEU A 98 -32.09 -3.46 37.91
CA LEU A 98 -31.94 -2.07 37.43
C LEU A 98 -31.21 -1.16 38.42
N PRO A 99 -31.43 -1.23 39.75
CA PRO A 99 -30.67 -0.42 40.70
C PRO A 99 -29.15 -0.65 40.63
N VAL A 100 -28.69 -1.85 40.24
CA VAL A 100 -27.26 -2.12 40.03
C VAL A 100 -26.78 -1.46 38.74
N PHE A 101 -27.47 -1.69 37.62
CA PHE A 101 -27.12 -1.09 36.34
C PHE A 101 -27.10 0.45 36.41
N ASN A 102 -28.04 1.05 37.14
CA ASN A 102 -28.18 2.48 37.31
C ASN A 102 -27.09 3.13 38.19
N LYS A 103 -26.20 2.35 38.83
CA LYS A 103 -25.03 2.89 39.54
C LYS A 103 -23.94 3.42 38.60
N LEU A 104 -23.97 3.08 37.31
CA LEU A 104 -23.04 3.61 36.31
C LEU A 104 -23.17 5.15 36.23
N PRO A 105 -22.07 5.91 36.40
CA PRO A 105 -22.11 7.38 36.45
C PRO A 105 -22.22 8.07 35.08
N MET A 106 -22.04 7.32 34.00
CA MET A 106 -22.09 7.80 32.61
C MET A 106 -23.45 7.49 31.93
N PRO A 107 -23.71 8.03 30.73
CA PRO A 107 -24.87 7.68 29.92
C PRO A 107 -24.97 6.18 29.68
N LYS A 108 -26.21 5.66 29.73
CA LYS A 108 -26.54 4.25 29.57
C LYS A 108 -27.54 4.10 28.44
N TYR A 109 -27.32 3.10 27.60
CA TYR A 109 -28.21 2.72 26.52
C TYR A 109 -28.59 1.26 26.62
N HIS A 110 -29.72 0.91 26.03
CA HIS A 110 -30.30 -0.42 26.13
C HIS A 110 -30.87 -0.87 24.80
N VAL A 111 -30.49 -2.08 24.39
CA VAL A 111 -31.12 -2.83 23.31
C VAL A 111 -32.16 -3.74 23.93
N VAL A 112 -33.35 -3.85 23.36
CA VAL A 112 -34.38 -4.74 23.91
C VAL A 112 -34.19 -6.17 23.39
N GLY A 113 -33.95 -7.12 24.30
CA GLY A 113 -33.88 -8.54 24.00
C GLY A 113 -35.23 -9.27 24.14
N ASN A 114 -35.33 -10.48 23.60
CA ASN A 114 -36.59 -11.22 23.62
C ASN A 114 -37.00 -11.67 25.03
N HIS A 115 -36.06 -11.92 25.94
CA HIS A 115 -36.37 -12.24 27.33
C HIS A 115 -36.85 -11.01 28.11
N CYS A 116 -36.37 -9.80 27.78
CA CYS A 116 -36.84 -8.55 28.39
C CYS A 116 -38.36 -8.36 28.20
N LEU A 117 -38.92 -8.83 27.08
CA LEU A 117 -40.34 -8.68 26.75
C LEU A 117 -41.30 -9.45 27.67
N THR A 118 -40.79 -10.39 28.49
CA THR A 118 -41.57 -11.08 29.53
C THR A 118 -42.08 -10.14 30.63
N VAL A 119 -41.44 -8.98 30.81
CA VAL A 119 -41.87 -7.89 31.69
C VAL A 119 -43.10 -7.15 31.13
N GLY A 120 -43.38 -7.30 29.84
CA GLY A 120 -44.38 -6.53 29.11
C GLY A 120 -43.80 -5.21 28.58
N LYS A 121 -44.14 -4.85 27.33
CA LYS A 121 -43.54 -3.69 26.62
C LYS A 121 -43.72 -2.36 27.37
N GLU A 122 -44.91 -2.10 27.91
CA GLU A 122 -45.21 -0.84 28.61
C GLU A 122 -44.40 -0.71 29.91
N ALA A 123 -44.42 -1.73 30.76
CA ALA A 123 -43.67 -1.74 32.01
C ALA A 123 -42.15 -1.69 31.78
N LEU A 124 -41.66 -2.42 30.77
CA LEU A 124 -40.26 -2.40 30.36
C LEU A 124 -39.83 -1.00 29.88
N GLY A 125 -40.59 -0.39 28.98
CA GLY A 125 -40.31 0.94 28.45
C GLY A 125 -40.30 2.00 29.56
N HIS A 126 -41.31 1.99 30.44
CA HIS A 126 -41.36 2.90 31.58
C HIS A 126 -40.17 2.73 32.53
N LYS A 127 -39.81 1.49 32.90
CA LYS A 127 -38.70 1.23 33.84
C LYS A 127 -37.31 1.50 33.25
N LEU A 128 -37.14 1.34 31.94
CA LEU A 128 -35.89 1.67 31.23
C LEU A 128 -35.82 3.13 30.77
N GLY A 129 -36.92 3.89 30.86
CA GLY A 129 -36.99 5.25 30.33
C GLY A 129 -36.96 5.33 28.79
N LEU A 130 -37.50 4.31 28.11
CA LEU A 130 -37.52 4.21 26.66
C LEU A 130 -38.91 4.55 26.11
N GLU A 131 -39.00 5.61 25.28
CA GLU A 131 -40.21 5.95 24.52
C GLU A 131 -40.40 5.05 23.28
N ARG A 132 -39.28 4.60 22.69
CA ARG A 132 -39.21 3.64 21.58
C ARG A 132 -38.08 2.65 21.83
N PHE A 133 -38.19 1.45 21.27
CA PHE A 133 -37.18 0.38 21.42
C PHE A 133 -36.10 0.38 20.33
N TYR A 134 -36.28 1.21 19.30
CA TYR A 134 -35.26 1.55 18.33
C TYR A 134 -35.08 3.07 18.30
N TYR A 135 -33.83 3.52 18.21
CA TYR A 135 -33.45 4.92 18.28
C TYR A 135 -32.00 5.12 17.82
N GLU A 136 -31.61 6.37 17.59
CA GLU A 136 -30.25 6.75 17.25
C GLU A 136 -29.73 7.79 18.24
N PHE A 137 -28.40 7.88 18.39
CA PHE A 137 -27.76 8.91 19.20
C PHE A 137 -26.33 9.19 18.75
N THR A 138 -25.84 10.35 19.18
CA THR A 138 -24.44 10.79 19.04
C THR A 138 -23.93 11.20 20.42
N VAL A 139 -22.64 11.05 20.68
CA VAL A 139 -22.03 11.51 21.94
C VAL A 139 -20.97 12.58 21.65
N PRO A 140 -20.89 13.68 22.42
CA PRO A 140 -19.96 14.78 22.13
C PRO A 140 -18.49 14.36 22.06
N SER A 141 -18.09 13.37 22.88
CA SER A 141 -16.73 12.82 22.89
C SER A 141 -16.42 11.89 21.72
N ALA A 142 -17.40 11.52 20.90
CA ALA A 142 -17.21 10.70 19.69
C ALA A 142 -17.71 11.44 18.45
N LYS A 143 -17.12 12.61 18.17
CA LYS A 143 -17.46 13.39 16.98
C LYS A 143 -17.17 12.59 15.71
N GLY A 144 -18.10 12.61 14.75
CA GLY A 144 -18.02 11.81 13.52
C GLY A 144 -18.54 10.38 13.68
N TRP A 145 -19.12 10.03 14.83
CA TRP A 145 -19.74 8.73 15.08
C TRP A 145 -21.24 8.84 15.33
N ARG A 146 -21.99 7.91 14.76
CA ARG A 146 -23.41 7.70 15.03
C ARG A 146 -23.65 6.28 15.52
N PHE A 147 -24.50 6.17 16.52
CA PHE A 147 -24.86 4.92 17.15
C PHE A 147 -26.35 4.66 16.90
N VAL A 148 -26.68 3.46 16.43
CA VAL A 148 -28.04 3.10 16.03
C VAL A 148 -28.47 1.84 16.78
N VAL A 149 -29.55 1.92 17.53
CA VAL A 149 -30.15 0.81 18.27
C VAL A 149 -31.40 0.34 17.54
N LEU A 150 -31.48 -0.96 17.25
CA LEU A 150 -32.60 -1.60 16.59
C LEU A 150 -33.35 -2.55 17.53
N ASP A 151 -34.67 -2.58 17.41
CA ASP A 151 -35.53 -3.56 18.05
C ASP A 151 -35.70 -4.76 17.11
N GLY A 152 -34.91 -5.80 17.34
CA GLY A 152 -35.00 -7.05 16.60
C GLY A 152 -36.26 -7.88 16.89
N ASN A 153 -37.11 -7.43 17.82
CA ASN A 153 -38.40 -8.05 18.16
C ASN A 153 -39.62 -7.22 17.71
N ASP A 154 -39.41 -6.18 16.89
CA ASP A 154 -40.41 -5.20 16.49
C ASP A 154 -41.66 -5.82 15.85
N ALA A 155 -41.46 -6.67 14.84
CA ALA A 155 -42.51 -7.37 14.10
C ALA A 155 -42.59 -8.88 14.41
N GLY A 156 -41.96 -9.31 15.51
CA GLY A 156 -41.88 -10.72 15.94
C GLY A 156 -40.45 -11.15 16.27
N TYR A 157 -40.30 -12.39 16.74
CA TYR A 157 -39.00 -12.92 17.17
C TYR A 157 -37.96 -12.88 16.04
N GLY A 158 -36.94 -12.03 16.17
CA GLY A 158 -35.91 -11.84 15.16
C GLY A 158 -36.45 -11.26 13.84
N VAL A 159 -37.51 -10.44 13.89
CA VAL A 159 -38.11 -9.80 12.72
C VAL A 159 -38.26 -8.30 12.97
N ILE A 160 -37.65 -7.49 12.09
CA ILE A 160 -37.77 -6.03 12.08
C ILE A 160 -38.90 -5.64 11.11
N GLY A 161 -39.81 -4.76 11.55
CA GLY A 161 -40.95 -4.32 10.76
C GLY A 161 -40.58 -3.30 9.69
N ASP A 162 -41.43 -3.17 8.67
CA ASP A 162 -41.18 -2.29 7.51
C ASP A 162 -40.99 -0.81 7.92
N GLU A 163 -41.70 -0.33 8.94
CA GLU A 163 -41.54 1.03 9.47
C GLU A 163 -40.11 1.26 10.00
N GLN A 164 -39.59 0.32 10.79
CA GLN A 164 -38.24 0.41 11.34
C GLN A 164 -37.17 0.21 10.25
N VAL A 165 -37.40 -0.65 9.25
CA VAL A 165 -36.50 -0.78 8.09
C VAL A 165 -36.41 0.53 7.31
N ALA A 166 -37.54 1.19 7.06
CA ALA A 166 -37.58 2.47 6.38
C ALA A 166 -36.90 3.58 7.20
N TRP A 167 -37.14 3.61 8.51
CA TRP A 167 -36.45 4.52 9.43
C TRP A 167 -34.93 4.28 9.42
N PHE A 168 -34.50 3.02 9.52
CA PHE A 168 -33.09 2.65 9.52
C PHE A 168 -32.39 3.12 8.24
N ARG A 169 -33.00 2.92 7.07
CA ARG A 169 -32.47 3.44 5.80
C ARG A 169 -32.27 4.96 5.85
N SER A 170 -33.29 5.71 6.28
CA SER A 170 -33.20 7.17 6.38
C SER A 170 -32.11 7.62 7.36
N THR A 171 -31.94 6.90 8.46
CA THR A 171 -30.88 7.16 9.44
C THR A 171 -29.48 6.94 8.86
N ILE A 172 -29.29 5.84 8.12
CA ILE A 172 -28.01 5.53 7.48
C ILE A 172 -27.68 6.53 6.37
N ASP A 173 -28.66 6.92 5.56
CA ASP A 173 -28.47 7.92 4.49
C ASP A 173 -28.02 9.27 5.08
N LYS A 174 -28.65 9.73 6.18
CA LYS A 174 -28.24 10.96 6.89
C LYS A 174 -26.82 10.89 7.43
N ALA A 175 -26.43 9.73 7.97
CA ALA A 175 -25.08 9.54 8.51
C ALA A 175 -24.03 9.58 7.40
N ALA A 176 -24.33 8.95 6.25
CA ALA A 176 -23.46 8.99 5.08
C ALA A 176 -23.29 10.42 4.54
N GLU A 177 -24.37 11.20 4.45
CA GLU A 177 -24.34 12.61 4.06
C GLU A 177 -23.50 13.47 5.03
N ALA A 178 -23.53 13.15 6.32
CA ALA A 178 -22.75 13.82 7.36
C ALA A 178 -21.29 13.34 7.44
N GLY A 179 -20.89 12.32 6.68
CA GLY A 179 -19.55 11.72 6.76
C GLY A 179 -19.27 10.99 8.07
N GLU A 180 -20.31 10.49 8.74
CA GLU A 180 -20.21 9.81 10.03
C GLU A 180 -19.98 8.31 9.87
N LYS A 181 -19.18 7.70 10.75
CA LYS A 181 -19.11 6.24 10.89
C LYS A 181 -20.25 5.74 11.77
N VAL A 182 -20.90 4.66 11.35
CA VAL A 182 -22.08 4.11 12.03
C VAL A 182 -21.77 2.77 12.69
N ILE A 183 -22.14 2.65 13.97
CA ILE A 183 -22.17 1.39 14.72
C ILE A 183 -23.62 1.05 15.05
N CYS A 184 -24.05 -0.14 14.66
CA CYS A 184 -25.38 -0.66 14.90
C CYS A 184 -25.40 -1.64 16.08
N PHE A 185 -26.47 -1.59 16.87
CA PHE A 185 -26.71 -2.47 18.00
C PHE A 185 -28.08 -3.12 17.86
N CYS A 186 -28.15 -4.44 17.96
CA CYS A 186 -29.38 -5.20 17.93
C CYS A 186 -29.19 -6.48 18.72
N HIS A 187 -30.22 -6.97 19.40
CA HIS A 187 -30.08 -8.17 20.21
C HIS A 187 -29.71 -9.39 19.34
N PHE A 188 -30.24 -9.47 18.11
CA PHE A 188 -30.00 -10.60 17.20
C PHE A 188 -28.82 -10.34 16.25
N ALA A 189 -27.96 -11.35 16.11
CA ALA A 189 -26.95 -11.38 15.06
C ALA A 189 -27.59 -11.55 13.67
N LEU A 190 -26.95 -10.99 12.64
CA LEU A 190 -27.41 -11.08 11.24
C LEU A 190 -26.82 -12.28 10.50
N LEU A 191 -25.55 -12.60 10.76
CA LEU A 191 -24.78 -13.56 9.97
C LEU A 191 -24.67 -14.92 10.68
N PRO A 192 -24.82 -16.05 9.97
CA PRO A 192 -24.65 -17.37 10.56
C PRO A 192 -23.20 -17.64 11.04
N GLU A 193 -22.20 -16.99 10.45
CA GLU A 193 -20.81 -17.08 10.87
C GLU A 193 -20.54 -16.32 12.18
N ALA A 194 -21.34 -15.28 12.47
CA ALA A 194 -21.26 -14.50 13.70
C ALA A 194 -22.16 -15.05 14.83
N ALA A 195 -23.08 -15.96 14.52
CA ALA A 195 -23.93 -16.63 15.51
C ALA A 195 -24.39 -18.00 14.99
N LYS A 196 -23.88 -19.05 15.64
CA LYS A 196 -24.06 -20.44 15.22
C LYS A 196 -25.46 -20.98 15.54
N HIS A 197 -26.04 -20.54 16.66
CA HIS A 197 -27.24 -21.15 17.23
C HIS A 197 -28.48 -20.27 17.06
N HIS A 198 -28.35 -18.99 17.37
CA HIS A 198 -29.51 -18.09 17.46
C HIS A 198 -29.23 -16.78 16.74
N ARG A 199 -30.05 -16.44 15.75
CA ARG A 199 -29.86 -15.27 14.89
C ARG A 199 -31.20 -14.70 14.42
N MET A 200 -31.13 -13.53 13.79
CA MET A 200 -32.29 -12.88 13.18
C MET A 200 -32.93 -13.80 12.13
N ALA A 201 -34.26 -13.85 12.12
CA ALA A 201 -35.01 -14.73 11.23
C ALA A 201 -35.06 -14.19 9.79
N LYS A 202 -35.06 -12.85 9.63
CA LYS A 202 -35.12 -12.15 8.33
C LYS A 202 -34.11 -10.99 8.26
N PRO A 203 -32.80 -11.27 8.16
CA PRO A 203 -31.77 -10.24 8.17
C PRO A 203 -31.63 -9.47 6.84
N GLU A 204 -32.20 -9.96 5.73
CA GLU A 204 -31.91 -9.50 4.38
C GLU A 204 -32.16 -8.00 4.16
N PRO A 205 -33.29 -7.41 4.58
CA PRO A 205 -33.55 -5.99 4.35
C PRO A 205 -32.51 -5.07 5.01
N ILE A 206 -32.00 -5.47 6.18
CA ILE A 206 -30.98 -4.74 6.93
C ILE A 206 -29.61 -4.90 6.27
N LEU A 207 -29.24 -6.13 5.92
CA LEU A 207 -27.99 -6.43 5.22
C LEU A 207 -27.90 -5.67 3.89
N GLU A 208 -28.99 -5.59 3.12
CA GLU A 208 -29.02 -4.84 1.86
C GLU A 208 -28.79 -3.33 2.03
N ILE A 209 -29.26 -2.74 3.13
CA ILE A 209 -29.01 -1.34 3.46
C ILE A 209 -27.54 -1.15 3.82
N MET A 210 -27.01 -1.97 4.73
CA MET A 210 -25.63 -1.89 5.19
C MET A 210 -24.62 -2.12 4.06
N ASP A 211 -24.88 -3.12 3.20
CA ASP A 211 -24.04 -3.49 2.05
C ASP A 211 -23.84 -2.34 1.05
N LYS A 212 -24.71 -1.31 1.04
CA LYS A 212 -24.67 -0.17 0.12
C LYS A 212 -24.22 1.14 0.79
N ALA A 213 -24.25 1.20 2.11
CA ALA A 213 -24.09 2.44 2.87
C ALA A 213 -22.66 3.00 2.82
N GLY A 214 -21.65 2.13 2.90
CA GLY A 214 -20.24 2.51 2.99
C GLY A 214 -19.82 3.21 4.30
N CYS A 215 -20.78 3.67 5.12
CA CYS A 215 -20.54 4.35 6.39
C CYS A 215 -20.76 3.46 7.63
N VAL A 216 -21.42 2.31 7.48
CA VAL A 216 -21.63 1.35 8.58
C VAL A 216 -20.37 0.50 8.75
N VAL A 217 -19.80 0.47 9.94
CA VAL A 217 -18.53 -0.21 10.21
C VAL A 217 -18.67 -1.40 11.17
N ALA A 218 -19.69 -1.44 12.01
CA ALA A 218 -19.91 -2.56 12.92
C ALA A 218 -21.40 -2.81 13.27
N TRP A 219 -21.70 -4.07 13.58
CA TRP A 219 -22.95 -4.58 14.13
C TRP A 219 -22.65 -5.40 15.38
N PHE A 220 -23.08 -4.93 16.54
CA PHE A 220 -22.94 -5.64 17.82
C PHE A 220 -24.26 -6.28 18.24
N ALA A 221 -24.19 -7.54 18.65
CA ALA A 221 -25.32 -8.34 19.10
C ALA A 221 -25.04 -9.16 20.37
N GLY A 222 -26.11 -9.67 20.99
CA GLY A 222 -26.07 -10.66 22.06
C GLY A 222 -26.79 -11.93 21.60
N HIS A 223 -27.65 -12.49 22.45
CA HIS A 223 -28.61 -13.56 22.15
C HIS A 223 -28.01 -14.96 21.93
N ASP A 224 -26.96 -15.08 21.11
CA ASP A 224 -26.18 -16.32 20.99
C ASP A 224 -25.02 -16.29 21.99
N HIS A 225 -25.24 -16.88 23.16
CA HIS A 225 -24.34 -16.78 24.31
C HIS A 225 -22.91 -17.28 24.04
N ALA A 226 -22.72 -18.15 23.06
CA ALA A 226 -21.40 -18.61 22.64
C ALA A 226 -20.53 -17.48 22.07
N GLY A 227 -21.16 -16.39 21.63
CA GLY A 227 -20.58 -15.30 20.90
C GLY A 227 -20.17 -15.71 19.49
N GLY A 228 -19.64 -14.77 18.73
CA GLY A 228 -19.16 -15.01 17.38
C GLY A 228 -18.68 -13.76 16.69
N TYR A 229 -18.06 -13.96 15.53
CA TYR A 229 -17.48 -12.87 14.78
C TYR A 229 -17.43 -13.21 13.28
N ALA A 230 -17.82 -12.25 12.45
CA ALA A 230 -17.69 -12.33 11.01
C ALA A 230 -17.47 -10.94 10.40
N VAL A 231 -16.99 -10.90 9.16
CA VAL A 231 -16.86 -9.66 8.38
C VAL A 231 -17.59 -9.84 7.06
N ARG A 232 -18.41 -8.86 6.69
CA ARG A 232 -19.11 -8.83 5.41
C ARG A 232 -18.98 -7.44 4.80
N LYS A 233 -18.38 -7.36 3.61
CA LYS A 233 -18.18 -6.11 2.85
C LYS A 233 -17.64 -4.95 3.71
N GLY A 234 -16.61 -5.23 4.51
CA GLY A 234 -15.99 -4.23 5.40
C GLY A 234 -16.74 -3.96 6.71
N VAL A 235 -17.92 -4.55 6.92
CA VAL A 235 -18.66 -4.41 8.19
C VAL A 235 -18.34 -5.55 9.15
N HIS A 236 -17.95 -5.20 10.37
CA HIS A 236 -17.69 -6.16 11.44
C HIS A 236 -18.98 -6.58 12.14
N HIS A 237 -19.29 -7.87 12.18
CA HIS A 237 -20.42 -8.42 12.91
C HIS A 237 -19.90 -9.15 14.15
N VAL A 238 -20.19 -8.62 15.34
CA VAL A 238 -19.74 -9.15 16.62
C VAL A 238 -20.94 -9.58 17.44
N THR A 239 -20.94 -10.83 17.90
CA THR A 239 -21.89 -11.31 18.90
C THR A 239 -21.13 -11.50 20.21
N VAL A 240 -21.50 -10.72 21.22
CA VAL A 240 -20.90 -10.71 22.56
C VAL A 240 -21.39 -11.92 23.34
N ARG A 241 -20.50 -12.53 24.12
CA ARG A 241 -20.82 -13.68 24.96
C ARG A 241 -21.78 -13.31 26.07
N GLY A 242 -22.66 -14.25 26.39
CA GLY A 242 -23.67 -14.03 27.40
C GLY A 242 -23.10 -14.06 28.81
N MET A 243 -23.29 -12.98 29.56
CA MET A 243 -22.80 -12.87 30.93
C MET A 243 -23.34 -14.01 31.80
N VAL A 244 -24.60 -14.43 31.62
CA VAL A 244 -25.26 -15.48 32.42
C VAL A 244 -24.56 -16.84 32.35
N GLU A 245 -23.92 -17.17 31.22
CA GLU A 245 -23.24 -18.45 30.98
C GLU A 245 -21.76 -18.46 31.33
N SER A 246 -21.17 -17.31 31.72
CA SER A 246 -19.81 -17.29 32.26
C SER A 246 -19.81 -17.75 33.74
N PRO A 247 -19.26 -18.94 34.05
CA PRO A 247 -19.37 -19.50 35.39
C PRO A 247 -18.32 -18.95 36.37
N VAL A 248 -17.19 -18.41 35.89
CA VAL A 248 -16.03 -18.04 36.73
C VAL A 248 -15.48 -16.63 36.49
N LYS A 249 -15.61 -16.05 35.28
CA LYS A 249 -14.83 -14.85 34.90
C LYS A 249 -15.61 -13.61 34.49
N ASN A 250 -16.96 -13.69 34.37
CA ASN A 250 -17.80 -12.63 33.79
C ASN A 250 -17.62 -12.54 32.25
N ALA A 251 -18.45 -11.75 31.55
CA ALA A 251 -18.29 -11.47 30.12
C ALA A 251 -18.81 -10.06 29.80
N TYR A 252 -17.90 -9.18 29.40
CA TYR A 252 -18.18 -7.81 28.95
C TYR A 252 -16.94 -7.26 28.23
N ALA A 253 -17.05 -6.11 27.57
CA ALA A 253 -15.95 -5.51 26.83
C ALA A 253 -15.89 -3.98 26.96
N VAL A 254 -14.71 -3.44 26.68
CA VAL A 254 -14.47 -2.01 26.45
C VAL A 254 -14.08 -1.83 24.99
N ILE A 255 -14.74 -0.91 24.30
CA ILE A 255 -14.56 -0.64 22.88
C ILE A 255 -13.90 0.73 22.70
N THR A 256 -12.80 0.79 21.97
CA THR A 256 -12.07 2.00 21.62
C THR A 256 -12.21 2.27 20.12
N LEU A 257 -12.56 3.51 19.76
CA LEU A 257 -12.86 3.92 18.40
C LEU A 257 -11.69 4.71 17.80
N TYR A 258 -11.00 4.15 16.81
CA TYR A 258 -9.97 4.84 16.05
C TYR A 258 -10.52 5.26 14.68
N GLU A 259 -9.77 6.10 13.97
CA GLU A 259 -10.16 6.54 12.63
C GLU A 259 -10.22 5.37 11.63
N ASP A 260 -9.32 4.39 11.76
CA ASP A 260 -9.11 3.28 10.82
C ASP A 260 -9.55 1.91 11.36
N LYS A 261 -9.86 1.80 12.65
CA LYS A 261 -10.25 0.53 13.30
C LYS A 261 -11.10 0.70 14.55
N ILE A 262 -11.70 -0.39 15.00
CA ILE A 262 -12.26 -0.58 16.35
C ILE A 262 -11.35 -1.55 17.11
N VAL A 263 -11.06 -1.25 18.37
CA VAL A 263 -10.37 -2.17 19.27
C VAL A 263 -11.31 -2.56 20.39
N GLU A 264 -11.54 -3.85 20.55
CA GLU A 264 -12.30 -4.45 21.63
C GLU A 264 -11.36 -5.09 22.64
N VAL A 265 -11.43 -4.66 23.89
CA VAL A 265 -10.77 -5.30 25.02
C VAL A 265 -11.84 -6.06 25.80
N GLY A 266 -11.87 -7.37 25.62
CA GLY A 266 -12.79 -8.28 26.28
C GLY A 266 -12.32 -8.66 27.69
N PHE A 267 -13.28 -8.81 28.61
CA PHE A 267 -13.07 -9.19 29.98
C PHE A 267 -13.76 -10.52 30.28
N GLY A 268 -13.06 -11.33 31.05
CA GLY A 268 -13.50 -12.65 31.44
C GLY A 268 -13.52 -13.62 30.28
N ASP A 269 -14.71 -14.10 29.89
CA ASP A 269 -14.86 -15.02 28.76
C ASP A 269 -15.00 -14.30 27.41
N GLU A 270 -15.20 -12.98 27.37
CA GLU A 270 -15.25 -12.21 26.12
C GLU A 270 -13.83 -12.05 25.55
N PRO A 271 -13.56 -12.46 24.29
CA PRO A 271 -12.26 -12.26 23.67
C PRO A 271 -12.01 -10.80 23.29
N SER A 272 -10.73 -10.42 23.21
CA SER A 272 -10.31 -9.13 22.64
C SER A 272 -10.16 -9.23 21.12
N ARG A 273 -10.43 -8.14 20.40
CA ARG A 273 -10.41 -8.09 18.92
C ARG A 273 -9.85 -6.76 18.41
N GLU A 274 -9.17 -6.80 17.28
CA GLU A 274 -8.93 -5.62 16.44
C GLU A 274 -9.72 -5.74 15.14
N MET A 275 -10.41 -4.66 14.76
CA MET A 275 -11.41 -4.62 13.70
C MET A 275 -11.13 -3.44 12.75
N PRO A 276 -10.23 -3.60 11.75
CA PRO A 276 -9.89 -2.55 10.80
C PRO A 276 -10.98 -2.35 9.73
N PHE A 277 -11.31 -1.10 9.39
CA PHE A 277 -12.39 -0.77 8.44
C PHE A 277 -12.07 -1.11 6.98
N SER A 278 -10.79 -1.13 6.62
CA SER A 278 -10.35 -1.63 5.31
C SER A 278 -10.15 -3.14 5.36
N PRO A 279 -10.48 -3.88 4.27
CA PRO A 279 -10.06 -5.25 4.10
C PRO A 279 -8.56 -5.41 4.41
N PRO A 280 -8.12 -6.51 5.05
CA PRO A 280 -6.72 -6.65 5.42
C PRO A 280 -5.77 -6.47 4.24
N HIS A 281 -6.15 -6.90 3.04
CA HIS A 281 -5.37 -6.78 1.82
C HIS A 281 -5.30 -5.36 1.22
N GLU A 282 -5.97 -4.36 1.79
CA GLU A 282 -5.72 -2.95 1.47
C GLU A 282 -4.63 -2.34 2.37
N ASN A 283 -4.26 -3.04 3.44
CA ASN A 283 -3.22 -2.62 4.36
C ASN A 283 -1.85 -3.22 3.95
N ALA A 284 -0.84 -2.36 3.82
CA ALA A 284 0.54 -2.78 3.54
C ALA A 284 1.04 -3.82 4.56
N GLU A 285 0.71 -3.66 5.85
CA GLU A 285 1.14 -4.56 6.94
C GLU A 285 0.67 -5.99 6.74
N TRP A 286 -0.52 -6.18 6.16
CA TRP A 286 -1.01 -7.53 5.89
C TRP A 286 -0.18 -8.23 4.82
N TRP A 287 0.20 -7.50 3.76
CA TRP A 287 1.03 -8.02 2.69
C TRP A 287 2.47 -8.24 3.13
N ILE A 288 3.04 -7.33 3.92
CA ILE A 288 4.35 -7.51 4.58
C ILE A 288 4.33 -8.80 5.41
N GLY A 289 3.34 -8.95 6.28
CA GLY A 289 3.20 -10.14 7.13
C GLY A 289 3.05 -11.43 6.32
N ARG A 290 2.32 -11.40 5.19
CA ARG A 290 2.19 -12.56 4.30
C ARG A 290 3.47 -12.89 3.56
N ALA A 291 4.15 -11.90 2.98
CA ALA A 291 5.42 -12.09 2.31
C ALA A 291 6.45 -12.70 3.27
N MET A 292 6.59 -12.13 4.48
CA MET A 292 7.50 -12.65 5.51
C MET A 292 7.10 -14.04 6.00
N TYR A 293 5.82 -14.30 6.24
CA TYR A 293 5.35 -15.61 6.68
C TYR A 293 5.68 -16.71 5.67
N LEU A 294 5.46 -16.44 4.38
CA LEU A 294 5.74 -17.38 3.29
C LEU A 294 7.26 -17.56 3.09
N ALA A 295 8.02 -16.47 3.12
CA ALA A 295 9.47 -16.48 3.00
C ALA A 295 10.18 -17.23 4.15
N ASN A 296 9.58 -17.25 5.34
CA ASN A 296 10.07 -17.99 6.50
C ASN A 296 9.67 -19.47 6.52
N SER A 297 8.80 -19.92 5.60
CA SER A 297 8.43 -21.33 5.51
C SER A 297 9.58 -22.17 4.92
N PRO A 298 9.66 -23.48 5.21
CA PRO A 298 10.66 -24.37 4.59
C PRO A 298 10.63 -24.33 3.07
N GLU A 299 9.45 -24.20 2.47
CA GLU A 299 9.22 -24.17 1.03
C GLU A 299 9.52 -22.80 0.40
N GLY A 300 9.58 -21.73 1.21
CA GLY A 300 9.90 -20.36 0.79
C GLY A 300 11.34 -19.94 1.09
N ALA A 301 12.17 -20.86 1.59
CA ALA A 301 13.52 -20.54 2.05
C ALA A 301 14.40 -19.90 0.96
N ASP A 302 14.22 -20.28 -0.30
CA ASP A 302 14.94 -19.70 -1.44
C ASP A 302 14.59 -18.23 -1.68
N ALA A 303 13.39 -17.80 -1.26
CA ALA A 303 12.93 -16.42 -1.36
C ALA A 303 13.30 -15.55 -0.15
N HIS A 304 13.82 -16.14 0.91
CA HIS A 304 13.91 -15.47 2.20
C HIS A 304 14.65 -14.13 2.15
N ASP A 305 15.92 -14.16 1.71
CA ASP A 305 16.79 -12.98 1.78
C ASP A 305 16.36 -11.90 0.79
N ASP A 306 15.91 -12.30 -0.40
CA ASP A 306 15.44 -11.37 -1.44
C ASP A 306 14.12 -10.68 -1.01
N VAL A 307 13.22 -11.36 -0.27
CA VAL A 307 12.04 -10.72 0.34
C VAL A 307 12.48 -9.66 1.37
N MET A 308 13.36 -10.04 2.30
CA MET A 308 13.77 -9.14 3.38
C MET A 308 14.51 -7.91 2.85
N ILE A 309 15.42 -8.09 1.88
CA ILE A 309 16.16 -6.98 1.26
C ILE A 309 15.21 -6.02 0.54
N THR A 310 14.28 -6.54 -0.25
CA THR A 310 13.35 -5.70 -1.04
C THR A 310 12.34 -4.95 -0.16
N LEU A 311 11.84 -5.61 0.91
CA LEU A 311 10.98 -4.93 1.90
C LEU A 311 11.75 -3.86 2.67
N ALA A 312 12.99 -4.17 3.08
CA ALA A 312 13.85 -3.21 3.76
C ALA A 312 14.06 -1.97 2.87
N GLU A 313 14.44 -2.15 1.61
CA GLU A 313 14.58 -1.06 0.66
C GLU A 313 13.30 -0.22 0.54
N SER A 314 12.14 -0.86 0.40
CA SER A 314 10.84 -0.17 0.29
C SER A 314 10.52 0.66 1.54
N LEU A 315 10.83 0.16 2.73
CA LEU A 315 10.66 0.88 4.00
C LEU A 315 11.66 2.04 4.13
N ALA A 316 12.90 1.86 3.69
CA ALA A 316 13.86 2.96 3.63
C ALA A 316 13.35 4.06 2.69
N LEU A 317 12.85 3.69 1.51
CA LEU A 317 12.22 4.61 0.55
C LEU A 317 10.94 5.27 1.07
N SER A 318 10.26 4.74 2.08
CA SER A 318 9.13 5.41 2.75
C SER A 318 9.52 6.23 3.98
N GLY A 319 10.73 6.00 4.54
CA GLY A 319 11.29 6.77 5.67
C GLY A 319 11.32 6.02 6.99
N ASP A 320 10.88 4.76 6.99
CA ASP A 320 10.94 3.90 8.16
C ASP A 320 12.29 3.18 8.27
N LEU A 321 13.32 3.94 8.62
CA LEU A 321 14.65 3.37 8.86
C LEU A 321 14.67 2.41 10.06
N SER A 322 13.77 2.56 11.03
CA SER A 322 13.70 1.68 12.20
C SER A 322 13.37 0.24 11.77
N ARG A 323 12.33 0.07 10.94
CA ARG A 323 11.94 -1.24 10.43
C ARG A 323 12.88 -1.76 9.35
N PHE A 324 13.43 -0.87 8.52
CA PHE A 324 14.52 -1.23 7.60
C PHE A 324 15.64 -1.98 8.32
N TRP A 325 16.14 -1.45 9.44
CA TRP A 325 17.23 -2.10 10.19
C TRP A 325 16.82 -3.41 10.84
N ALA A 326 15.56 -3.55 11.27
CA ALA A 326 15.06 -4.82 11.80
C ALA A 326 15.09 -5.90 10.71
N LEU A 327 14.57 -5.60 9.50
CA LEU A 327 14.60 -6.56 8.39
C LEU A 327 16.01 -6.85 7.88
N ALA A 328 16.89 -5.85 7.87
CA ALA A 328 18.30 -6.02 7.49
C ALA A 328 19.01 -7.06 8.38
N GLN A 329 18.68 -7.10 9.67
CA GLN A 329 19.23 -8.06 10.63
C GLN A 329 18.68 -9.47 10.42
N ASP A 330 17.45 -9.58 9.92
CA ASP A 330 16.80 -10.87 9.67
C ASP A 330 17.31 -11.56 8.41
N VAL A 331 18.02 -10.87 7.50
CA VAL A 331 18.64 -11.48 6.31
C VAL A 331 19.64 -12.58 6.71
N LYS A 332 19.54 -13.78 6.14
CA LYS A 332 20.41 -14.91 6.49
C LYS A 332 21.81 -14.71 5.94
N ASP A 333 21.94 -14.32 4.67
CA ASP A 333 23.21 -13.94 4.06
C ASP A 333 23.55 -12.47 4.37
N GLN A 334 24.27 -12.26 5.46
CA GLN A 334 24.72 -10.93 5.87
C GLN A 334 25.78 -10.34 4.92
N GLU A 335 26.50 -11.15 4.14
CA GLU A 335 27.42 -10.61 3.12
C GLU A 335 26.64 -10.02 1.95
N LYS A 336 25.60 -10.72 1.50
CA LYS A 336 24.63 -10.21 0.54
C LYS A 336 24.01 -8.91 1.05
N MET A 337 23.51 -8.86 2.29
CA MET A 337 22.91 -7.62 2.82
C MET A 337 23.90 -6.45 2.80
N ARG A 338 25.15 -6.64 3.23
CA ARG A 338 26.18 -5.59 3.19
C ARG A 338 26.43 -5.06 1.78
N HIS A 339 26.42 -5.92 0.77
CA HIS A 339 26.51 -5.48 -0.62
C HIS A 339 25.33 -4.58 -1.01
N TYR A 340 24.10 -4.99 -0.65
CA TYR A 340 22.88 -4.26 -0.98
C TYR A 340 22.72 -2.92 -0.23
N LEU A 341 23.33 -2.75 0.96
CA LEU A 341 23.28 -1.46 1.67
C LEU A 341 23.79 -0.29 0.81
N SER A 342 24.82 -0.51 0.00
CA SER A 342 25.35 0.51 -0.91
C SER A 342 24.40 0.83 -2.08
N VAL A 343 23.69 -0.18 -2.56
CA VAL A 343 22.68 -0.07 -3.63
C VAL A 343 21.44 0.66 -3.13
N ILE A 344 20.96 0.31 -1.92
CA ILE A 344 19.82 0.98 -1.27
C ILE A 344 20.16 2.46 -1.02
N ALA A 345 21.39 2.77 -0.56
CA ALA A 345 21.83 4.14 -0.38
C ALA A 345 21.86 4.93 -1.72
N HIS A 346 22.27 4.30 -2.82
CA HIS A 346 22.16 4.88 -4.16
C HIS A 346 20.71 5.20 -4.52
N HIS A 347 19.79 4.23 -4.37
CA HIS A 347 18.38 4.41 -4.70
C HIS A 347 17.72 5.52 -3.85
N LEU A 348 18.07 5.63 -2.58
CA LEU A 348 17.64 6.71 -1.69
C LEU A 348 18.09 8.08 -2.20
N VAL A 349 19.36 8.24 -2.61
CA VAL A 349 19.84 9.51 -3.19
C VAL A 349 19.08 9.83 -4.47
N VAL A 350 18.91 8.86 -5.38
CA VAL A 350 18.13 9.05 -6.62
C VAL A 350 16.71 9.53 -6.30
N ALA A 351 16.07 8.97 -5.27
CA ALA A 351 14.76 9.36 -4.78
C ALA A 351 14.73 10.71 -4.00
N GLY A 352 15.89 11.34 -3.74
CA GLY A 352 16.02 12.59 -3.00
C GLY A 352 16.07 12.44 -1.48
N ARG A 353 16.22 11.21 -0.97
CA ARG A 353 16.26 10.82 0.45
C ARG A 353 17.70 10.77 0.96
N ILE A 354 18.39 11.91 0.86
CA ILE A 354 19.84 12.01 1.07
C ILE A 354 20.22 11.75 2.53
N ASP A 355 19.43 12.22 3.49
CA ASP A 355 19.70 12.05 4.92
C ASP A 355 19.62 10.57 5.33
N GLU A 356 18.65 9.83 4.80
CA GLU A 356 18.52 8.40 5.03
C GLU A 356 19.66 7.61 4.40
N ALA A 357 20.05 7.96 3.17
CA ALA A 357 21.21 7.36 2.51
C ALA A 357 22.48 7.54 3.35
N ASN A 358 22.72 8.75 3.86
CA ASN A 358 23.87 9.04 4.72
C ASN A 358 23.83 8.28 6.04
N GLN A 359 22.65 8.12 6.65
CA GLN A 359 22.49 7.31 7.86
C GLN A 359 22.83 5.83 7.61
N ILE A 360 22.47 5.27 6.45
CA ILE A 360 22.84 3.91 6.07
C ILE A 360 24.36 3.79 5.92
N VAL A 361 24.98 4.68 5.14
CA VAL A 361 26.44 4.65 4.90
C VAL A 361 27.23 4.82 6.19
N ALA A 362 26.76 5.66 7.13
CA ALA A 362 27.41 5.87 8.41
C ALA A 362 27.47 4.62 9.31
N ARG A 363 26.61 3.62 9.07
CA ARG A 363 26.57 2.37 9.83
C ARG A 363 27.33 1.22 9.18
N LEU A 364 27.94 1.43 8.01
CA LEU A 364 28.81 0.42 7.39
C LEU A 364 30.08 0.25 8.22
N ASP A 365 30.44 -1.00 8.51
CA ASP A 365 31.50 -1.35 9.47
C ASP A 365 32.90 -1.05 8.90
N SER A 366 33.17 -1.45 7.65
CA SER A 366 34.49 -1.32 7.06
C SER A 366 34.68 -0.05 6.23
N GLU A 367 35.92 0.44 6.17
CA GLU A 367 36.28 1.58 5.31
C GLU A 367 36.06 1.27 3.83
N ALA A 368 36.39 0.05 3.39
CA ALA A 368 36.17 -0.38 2.01
C ALA A 368 34.68 -0.38 1.60
N GLU A 369 33.77 -0.76 2.50
CA GLU A 369 32.32 -0.68 2.25
C GLU A 369 31.85 0.77 2.19
N ARG A 370 32.32 1.64 3.10
CA ARG A 370 32.02 3.08 3.06
C ARG A 370 32.52 3.74 1.78
N GLU A 371 33.68 3.33 1.28
CA GLU A 371 34.21 3.83 0.00
C GLU A 371 33.41 3.36 -1.20
N ARG A 372 33.00 2.09 -1.25
CA ARG A 372 32.07 1.59 -2.29
C ARG A 372 30.73 2.30 -2.24
N ALA A 373 30.18 2.52 -1.05
CA ALA A 373 28.95 3.28 -0.89
C ALA A 373 29.13 4.73 -1.34
N ALA A 374 30.26 5.39 -1.00
CA ALA A 374 30.57 6.73 -1.49
C ALA A 374 30.69 6.79 -3.02
N GLN A 375 31.28 5.79 -3.67
CA GLN A 375 31.28 5.66 -5.13
C GLN A 375 29.85 5.60 -5.69
N GLN A 376 28.99 4.77 -5.09
CA GLN A 376 27.58 4.65 -5.48
C GLN A 376 26.79 5.95 -5.27
N LEU A 377 27.02 6.65 -4.16
CA LEU A 377 26.41 7.95 -3.87
C LEU A 377 26.88 9.03 -4.85
N ALA A 378 28.18 9.08 -5.17
CA ALA A 378 28.71 10.02 -6.16
C ALA A 378 28.05 9.81 -7.53
N TRP A 379 27.87 8.56 -7.94
CA TRP A 379 27.11 8.24 -9.15
C TRP A 379 25.64 8.67 -9.06
N ALA A 380 24.97 8.41 -7.93
CA ALA A 380 23.58 8.82 -7.72
C ALA A 380 23.38 10.35 -7.80
N PHE A 381 24.29 11.13 -7.18
CA PHE A 381 24.27 12.59 -7.27
C PHE A 381 24.51 13.08 -8.70
N ALA A 382 25.45 12.45 -9.42
CA ALA A 382 25.71 12.76 -10.83
C ALA A 382 24.49 12.51 -11.72
N ARG A 383 23.74 11.42 -11.50
CA ARG A 383 22.47 11.14 -12.21
C ARG A 383 21.37 12.17 -11.92
N ARG A 384 21.44 12.85 -10.79
CA ARG A 384 20.55 13.96 -10.43
C ARG A 384 21.06 15.32 -10.89
N HIS A 385 22.17 15.38 -11.62
CA HIS A 385 22.88 16.59 -12.00
C HIS A 385 23.38 17.45 -10.83
N ASP A 386 23.49 16.85 -9.63
CA ASP A 386 24.11 17.49 -8.48
C ASP A 386 25.62 17.23 -8.50
N PHE A 387 26.29 17.83 -9.49
CA PHE A 387 27.71 17.58 -9.76
C PHE A 387 28.62 18.07 -8.63
N ASP A 388 28.20 19.08 -7.88
CA ASP A 388 28.97 19.59 -6.74
C ASP A 388 28.99 18.55 -5.61
N MET A 389 27.84 17.97 -5.26
CA MET A 389 27.77 16.90 -4.27
C MET A 389 28.44 15.62 -4.77
N ALA A 390 28.33 15.31 -6.06
CA ALA A 390 29.01 14.17 -6.66
C ALA A 390 30.54 14.29 -6.52
N ALA A 391 31.11 15.45 -6.89
CA ALA A 391 32.54 15.72 -6.76
C ALA A 391 33.01 15.72 -5.30
N GLN A 392 32.25 16.35 -4.39
CA GLN A 392 32.55 16.32 -2.94
C GLN A 392 32.54 14.92 -2.37
N THR A 393 31.65 14.05 -2.86
CA THR A 393 31.55 12.66 -2.41
C THR A 393 32.72 11.84 -2.94
N ALA A 394 33.07 11.99 -4.23
CA ALA A 394 34.22 11.33 -4.84
C ALA A 394 35.54 11.73 -4.14
N ALA A 395 35.71 13.01 -3.79
CA ALA A 395 36.92 13.51 -3.12
C ALA A 395 37.18 12.87 -1.74
N LYS A 396 36.15 12.32 -1.07
CA LYS A 396 36.29 11.66 0.23
C LYS A 396 36.84 10.24 0.15
N ILE A 397 36.72 9.59 -1.01
CA ILE A 397 37.18 8.21 -1.24
C ILE A 397 38.70 8.19 -1.21
N GLN A 398 39.35 7.39 -0.36
CA GLN A 398 40.81 7.32 -0.27
C GLN A 398 41.40 6.37 -1.31
N ASN A 399 40.77 5.22 -1.53
CA ASN A 399 41.19 4.26 -2.54
C ASN A 399 41.12 4.87 -3.94
N ARG A 400 42.27 4.92 -4.61
CA ARG A 400 42.45 5.53 -5.92
C ARG A 400 41.59 4.88 -7.01
N GLY A 401 41.49 3.56 -7.04
CA GLY A 401 40.68 2.84 -8.03
C GLY A 401 39.19 3.13 -7.86
N THR A 402 38.69 3.04 -6.63
CA THR A 402 37.30 3.38 -6.26
C THR A 402 36.98 4.85 -6.58
N ARG A 403 37.92 5.77 -6.31
CA ARG A 403 37.78 7.20 -6.62
C ARG A 403 37.74 7.44 -8.14
N ASN A 404 38.64 6.84 -8.90
CA ASN A 404 38.68 6.99 -10.36
C ASN A 404 37.37 6.51 -10.99
N HIS A 405 36.83 5.39 -10.53
CA HIS A 405 35.54 4.92 -11.01
C HIS A 405 34.37 5.86 -10.67
N ALA A 406 34.39 6.49 -9.49
CA ALA A 406 33.40 7.52 -9.16
C ALA A 406 33.52 8.74 -10.09
N LEU A 407 34.75 9.19 -10.37
CA LEU A 407 35.03 10.29 -11.29
C LEU A 407 34.63 9.96 -12.73
N GLU A 408 34.86 8.73 -13.20
CA GLU A 408 34.37 8.22 -14.50
C GLU A 408 32.86 8.42 -14.64
N LYS A 409 32.07 8.00 -13.64
CA LYS A 409 30.61 8.17 -13.64
C LYS A 409 30.16 9.64 -13.61
N ILE A 410 30.93 10.50 -12.96
CA ILE A 410 30.68 11.95 -12.97
C ILE A 410 30.97 12.52 -14.36
N ILE A 411 32.09 12.14 -14.99
CA ILE A 411 32.49 12.57 -16.33
C ILE A 411 31.45 12.15 -17.38
N GLU A 412 30.99 10.90 -17.33
CA GLU A 412 29.92 10.39 -18.20
C GLU A 412 28.68 11.30 -18.09
N ALA A 413 28.18 11.55 -16.87
CA ALA A 413 26.99 12.37 -16.65
C ALA A 413 27.20 13.87 -16.98
N GLN A 414 28.39 14.43 -16.73
CA GLN A 414 28.73 15.82 -17.10
C GLN A 414 28.80 15.99 -18.63
N ALA A 415 29.41 15.04 -19.33
CA ALA A 415 29.50 15.05 -20.78
C ALA A 415 28.12 14.89 -21.43
N GLU A 416 27.29 13.96 -20.93
CA GLU A 416 25.90 13.77 -21.35
C GLU A 416 25.04 15.03 -21.15
N SER A 417 25.27 15.78 -20.07
CA SER A 417 24.53 17.01 -19.77
C SER A 417 25.09 18.27 -20.43
N GLY A 418 26.08 18.15 -21.31
CA GLY A 418 26.66 19.27 -22.04
C GLY A 418 27.69 20.11 -21.27
N ARG A 419 28.09 19.69 -20.06
CA ARG A 419 29.06 20.39 -19.20
C ARG A 419 30.49 19.91 -19.49
N TRP A 420 30.97 20.13 -20.72
CA TRP A 420 32.22 19.53 -21.20
C TRP A 420 33.47 20.06 -20.50
N ASP A 421 33.50 21.36 -20.19
CA ASP A 421 34.65 21.96 -19.51
C ASP A 421 34.75 21.43 -18.06
N ASP A 422 33.61 21.17 -17.42
CA ASP A 422 33.55 20.49 -16.13
C ASP A 422 33.99 19.03 -16.26
N ALA A 423 33.57 18.32 -17.31
CA ALA A 423 34.00 16.94 -17.58
C ALA A 423 35.52 16.84 -17.82
N LEU A 424 36.12 17.80 -18.54
CA LEU A 424 37.57 17.90 -18.71
C LEU A 424 38.27 18.20 -17.39
N THR A 425 37.71 19.11 -16.58
CA THR A 425 38.23 19.43 -15.24
C THR A 425 38.19 18.21 -14.32
N THR A 426 37.11 17.42 -14.36
CA THR A 426 37.00 16.16 -13.60
C THR A 426 37.97 15.10 -14.11
N LEU A 427 38.18 15.01 -15.44
CA LEU A 427 39.16 14.11 -16.05
C LEU A 427 40.60 14.43 -15.62
N ASP A 428 40.92 15.70 -15.42
CA ASP A 428 42.24 16.12 -14.92
C ASP A 428 42.52 15.63 -13.49
N GLN A 429 41.48 15.37 -12.69
CA GLN A 429 41.61 14.79 -11.35
C GLN A 429 42.04 13.32 -11.37
N ILE A 430 41.78 12.60 -12.48
CA ILE A 430 42.31 11.25 -12.71
C ILE A 430 43.77 11.40 -13.13
N ALA A 431 44.70 11.56 -12.20
CA ALA A 431 46.12 11.79 -12.50
C ALA A 431 46.92 10.48 -12.47
N VAL A 432 47.87 10.36 -13.40
CA VAL A 432 48.94 9.36 -13.30
C VAL A 432 49.90 9.83 -12.20
N SER A 433 50.15 8.99 -11.21
CA SER A 433 51.00 9.31 -10.07
C SER A 433 52.34 8.55 -10.17
N ASP A 434 53.40 9.13 -9.64
CA ASP A 434 54.76 8.59 -9.74
C ASP A 434 54.92 7.24 -9.04
N ASP A 435 54.10 6.99 -8.01
CA ASP A 435 54.06 5.76 -7.21
C ASP A 435 53.34 4.58 -7.88
N MET A 436 52.70 4.78 -9.04
CA MET A 436 52.09 3.70 -9.83
C MET A 436 53.14 2.83 -10.53
N ASP A 437 52.86 1.53 -10.65
CA ASP A 437 53.65 0.63 -11.50
C ASP A 437 53.39 0.86 -13.01
N SER A 438 54.15 0.21 -13.88
CA SER A 438 54.04 0.41 -15.34
C SER A 438 52.66 0.05 -15.89
N ASP A 439 52.03 -0.98 -15.33
CA ASP A 439 50.79 -1.56 -15.85
C ASP A 439 49.59 -0.72 -15.39
N GLU A 440 49.63 -0.23 -14.14
CA GLU A 440 48.69 0.76 -13.61
C GLU A 440 48.74 2.08 -14.39
N LYS A 441 49.95 2.59 -14.69
CA LYS A 441 50.13 3.81 -15.49
C LYS A 441 49.53 3.65 -16.89
N GLU A 442 49.74 2.49 -17.52
CA GLU A 442 49.18 2.18 -18.84
C GLU A 442 47.65 2.08 -18.80
N SER A 443 47.09 1.40 -17.78
CA SER A 443 45.63 1.29 -17.62
C SER A 443 44.98 2.65 -17.45
N VAL A 444 45.48 3.49 -16.53
CA VAL A 444 44.93 4.83 -16.28
C VAL A 444 45.04 5.72 -17.52
N ALA A 445 46.17 5.65 -18.25
CA ALA A 445 46.33 6.41 -19.50
C ALA A 445 45.32 5.98 -20.57
N LYS A 446 45.03 4.68 -20.67
CA LYS A 446 44.03 4.13 -21.60
C LYS A 446 42.62 4.59 -21.24
N ASP A 447 42.26 4.55 -19.95
CA ASP A 447 40.95 4.97 -19.47
C ASP A 447 40.75 6.48 -19.67
N LYS A 448 41.76 7.30 -19.35
CA LYS A 448 41.72 8.74 -19.65
C LYS A 448 41.56 9.03 -21.14
N THR A 449 42.22 8.26 -22.00
CA THR A 449 42.10 8.41 -23.46
C THR A 449 40.68 8.08 -23.92
N ALA A 450 40.07 7.02 -23.38
CA ALA A 450 38.69 6.65 -23.67
C ALA A 450 37.69 7.71 -23.21
N LEU A 451 37.86 8.26 -21.99
CA LEU A 451 37.02 9.32 -21.45
C LEU A 451 37.19 10.65 -22.19
N LEU A 452 38.42 11.02 -22.57
CA LEU A 452 38.66 12.19 -23.41
C LEU A 452 37.96 12.04 -24.76
N ALA A 453 38.07 10.85 -25.38
CA ALA A 453 37.35 10.54 -26.61
C ALA A 453 35.84 10.63 -26.42
N LEU A 454 35.30 10.19 -25.28
CA LEU A 454 33.88 10.32 -24.92
C LEU A 454 33.45 11.79 -24.81
N ILE A 455 34.19 12.62 -24.08
CA ILE A 455 33.90 14.06 -23.92
C ILE A 455 33.98 14.79 -25.27
N LEU A 456 35.05 14.55 -26.03
CA LEU A 456 35.25 15.16 -27.35
C LEU A 456 34.18 14.70 -28.34
N ARG A 457 33.78 13.43 -28.25
CA ARG A 457 32.62 12.89 -28.97
C ARG A 457 31.41 13.75 -28.61
N TYR A 458 30.96 13.80 -27.35
CA TYR A 458 29.80 14.59 -26.87
C TYR A 458 29.87 16.10 -27.21
N ARG A 459 31.06 16.70 -27.25
CA ARG A 459 31.27 18.12 -27.60
C ARG A 459 31.13 18.38 -29.10
N ALA A 460 31.71 17.52 -29.94
CA ALA A 460 31.63 17.62 -31.41
C ALA A 460 30.18 17.44 -31.91
N GLU A 461 29.31 16.84 -31.09
CA GLU A 461 27.88 16.63 -31.38
C GLU A 461 27.06 17.91 -31.26
N ASN A 462 27.56 18.90 -30.50
CA ASN A 462 26.84 20.11 -30.10
C ASN A 462 27.30 21.40 -30.81
N VAL A 463 28.48 21.43 -31.44
CA VAL A 463 29.01 22.60 -32.18
C VAL A 463 28.88 22.37 -33.69
N SER A 464 27.96 23.05 -34.36
CA SER A 464 27.72 22.86 -35.81
C SER A 464 28.82 23.45 -36.71
N ARG A 465 29.37 22.66 -37.65
CA ARG A 465 29.83 23.12 -38.98
C ARG A 465 29.94 21.96 -40.02
N PRO A 466 29.55 22.14 -41.31
CA PRO A 466 29.86 21.22 -42.43
C PRO A 466 31.30 21.52 -42.98
N PRO A 467 32.03 20.59 -43.64
CA PRO A 467 31.65 19.98 -44.93
C PRO A 467 32.08 18.51 -45.19
N GLU A 468 31.45 17.95 -46.23
CA GLU A 468 31.92 16.88 -47.15
C GLU A 468 32.04 15.40 -46.72
N THR A 469 31.11 14.64 -47.32
CA THR A 469 31.03 13.19 -47.58
C THR A 469 30.82 12.21 -46.40
N PRO A 470 29.93 11.22 -46.59
CA PRO A 470 29.33 10.48 -45.50
C PRO A 470 30.17 9.25 -45.16
N SER A 471 30.84 9.26 -44.02
CA SER A 471 31.16 8.01 -43.32
C SER A 471 30.10 7.79 -42.24
N THR A 472 29.39 6.69 -42.40
CA THR A 472 28.56 6.00 -41.41
C THR A 472 29.21 5.97 -40.03
N ASP A 473 28.86 6.89 -39.13
CA ASP A 473 29.52 6.96 -37.83
C ASP A 473 28.55 6.76 -36.65
N ALA A 474 28.88 5.79 -35.79
CA ALA A 474 28.14 5.33 -34.62
C ALA A 474 27.83 6.44 -33.60
N ALA A 475 28.50 7.59 -33.71
CA ALA A 475 28.25 8.79 -32.92
C ALA A 475 26.92 9.48 -33.24
N SER A 476 26.53 9.58 -34.52
CA SER A 476 25.23 10.16 -34.90
C SER A 476 24.04 9.29 -34.45
N ARG A 477 24.28 7.98 -34.36
CA ARG A 477 23.31 6.95 -33.98
C ARG A 477 23.04 6.93 -32.47
N TYR A 478 24.08 7.14 -31.67
CA TYR A 478 23.99 7.21 -30.20
C TYR A 478 23.39 8.54 -29.68
N ARG A 479 23.62 9.65 -30.39
CA ARG A 479 23.05 10.99 -30.09
C ARG A 479 21.52 11.04 -30.15
N ALA A 480 20.94 10.40 -31.16
CA ALA A 480 19.50 10.30 -31.29
C ALA A 480 18.89 9.48 -30.15
N LEU A 481 19.64 8.51 -29.60
CA LEU A 481 19.19 7.66 -28.50
C LEU A 481 19.22 8.36 -27.14
N LEU A 482 20.24 9.20 -26.87
CA LEU A 482 20.37 9.92 -25.60
C LEU A 482 19.45 11.14 -25.45
N ALA A 483 19.21 11.89 -26.53
CA ALA A 483 18.28 13.03 -26.52
C ALA A 483 16.83 12.64 -26.15
N LEU A 484 16.51 11.34 -26.24
CA LEU A 484 15.18 10.79 -26.04
C LEU A 484 14.96 10.12 -24.68
N TRP A 485 16.02 9.95 -23.87
CA TRP A 485 15.97 9.31 -22.55
C TRP A 485 15.78 10.30 -21.38
N GLY A 486 15.33 11.53 -21.66
CA GLY A 486 14.77 12.41 -20.63
C GLY A 486 15.73 13.41 -19.97
N LEU A 487 16.75 13.90 -20.69
CA LEU A 487 17.56 15.05 -20.24
C LEU A 487 17.24 16.30 -21.06
N GLY A 488 16.21 17.04 -20.64
CA GLY A 488 16.05 18.47 -20.93
C GLY A 488 15.89 18.92 -22.39
N SER A 489 15.10 18.24 -23.22
CA SER A 489 14.97 18.59 -24.64
C SER A 489 13.84 19.59 -24.97
N THR A 490 14.18 20.59 -25.78
CA THR A 490 13.28 21.60 -26.39
C THR A 490 12.55 21.01 -27.60
N ILE A 491 11.51 21.70 -28.13
CA ILE A 491 10.81 21.30 -29.37
C ILE A 491 11.79 21.14 -30.56
N ASP A 492 12.82 22.00 -30.64
CA ASP A 492 13.81 21.98 -31.72
C ASP A 492 14.67 20.71 -31.73
N ASP A 493 14.86 20.07 -30.57
CA ASP A 493 15.66 18.85 -30.43
C ASP A 493 14.92 17.62 -30.99
N VAL A 494 13.59 17.62 -30.92
CA VAL A 494 12.75 16.50 -31.38
C VAL A 494 12.58 16.51 -32.89
N ASP A 495 12.43 17.68 -33.52
CA ASP A 495 12.41 17.78 -34.98
C ASP A 495 13.74 17.35 -35.59
N ARG A 496 14.86 17.68 -34.92
CA ARG A 496 16.18 17.16 -35.28
C ARG A 496 16.26 15.64 -35.10
N ALA A 497 15.73 15.10 -34.00
CA ALA A 497 15.69 13.66 -33.75
C ALA A 497 14.89 12.89 -34.82
N ARG A 498 13.74 13.43 -35.26
CA ARG A 498 12.96 12.87 -36.38
C ARG A 498 13.76 12.84 -37.68
N GLY A 499 14.40 13.96 -38.03
CA GLY A 499 15.23 14.05 -39.24
C GLY A 499 16.46 13.15 -39.23
N LEU A 500 16.95 12.76 -38.05
CA LEU A 500 18.00 11.74 -37.88
C LEU A 500 17.43 10.32 -37.96
N ALA A 501 16.29 10.06 -37.32
CA ALA A 501 15.63 8.76 -37.35
C ALA A 501 15.28 8.34 -38.79
N ASP A 502 14.80 9.27 -39.63
CA ASP A 502 14.50 9.01 -41.05
C ASP A 502 15.74 8.58 -41.89
N LYS A 503 16.96 8.79 -41.38
CA LYS A 503 18.21 8.41 -42.05
C LYS A 503 18.78 7.08 -41.55
N LEU A 504 18.21 6.49 -40.51
CA LEU A 504 18.65 5.22 -39.96
C LEU A 504 18.18 4.06 -40.84
N THR A 505 19.06 3.09 -41.08
CA THR A 505 18.76 1.90 -41.90
C THR A 505 18.72 0.62 -41.08
N ASP A 506 19.34 0.62 -39.90
CA ASP A 506 19.30 -0.54 -39.00
C ASP A 506 17.93 -0.59 -38.28
N PRO A 507 17.21 -1.73 -38.33
CA PRO A 507 15.88 -1.84 -37.73
C PRO A 507 15.83 -1.63 -36.21
N GLU A 508 16.86 -2.03 -35.47
CA GLU A 508 16.88 -1.91 -34.00
C GLU A 508 17.17 -0.47 -33.57
N GLU A 509 18.13 0.19 -34.23
CA GLU A 509 18.41 1.61 -34.04
C GLU A 509 17.18 2.46 -34.39
N LEU A 510 16.51 2.14 -35.50
CA LEU A 510 15.31 2.84 -35.97
C LEU A 510 14.14 2.66 -34.98
N ALA A 511 13.90 1.44 -34.49
CA ALA A 511 12.87 1.16 -33.50
C ALA A 511 13.11 1.92 -32.20
N THR A 512 14.36 1.95 -31.73
CA THR A 512 14.73 2.61 -30.48
C THR A 512 14.62 4.13 -30.58
N ALA A 513 15.02 4.71 -31.72
CA ALA A 513 14.87 6.15 -31.99
C ALA A 513 13.39 6.56 -32.03
N TRP A 514 12.54 5.87 -32.78
CA TRP A 514 11.12 6.19 -32.83
C TRP A 514 10.40 5.96 -31.51
N ARG A 515 10.78 4.93 -30.73
CA ARG A 515 10.29 4.71 -29.37
C ARG A 515 10.57 5.90 -28.47
N GLY A 516 11.78 6.42 -28.50
CA GLY A 516 12.14 7.57 -27.69
C GLY A 516 11.40 8.85 -28.10
N ILE A 517 11.20 9.07 -29.41
CA ILE A 517 10.41 10.19 -29.94
C ILE A 517 8.95 10.07 -29.47
N ALA A 518 8.38 8.87 -29.54
CA ALA A 518 7.05 8.59 -29.04
C ALA A 518 6.91 8.88 -27.54
N TRP A 519 7.89 8.43 -26.73
CA TRP A 519 7.89 8.68 -25.30
C TRP A 519 7.94 10.19 -24.99
N TYR A 520 8.78 10.95 -25.70
CA TYR A 520 8.81 12.41 -25.56
C TYR A 520 7.44 13.04 -25.82
N TYR A 521 6.80 12.70 -26.95
CA TYR A 521 5.51 13.28 -27.32
C TYR A 521 4.42 12.86 -26.33
N ALA A 522 4.45 11.62 -25.83
CA ALA A 522 3.55 11.17 -24.77
C ALA A 522 3.70 12.03 -23.49
N GLN A 523 4.93 12.36 -23.07
CA GLN A 523 5.18 13.25 -21.91
C GLN A 523 4.75 14.71 -22.14
N LYS A 524 4.57 15.14 -23.40
CA LYS A 524 4.11 16.49 -23.76
C LYS A 524 2.62 16.56 -24.08
N ASP A 525 1.88 15.46 -23.89
CA ASP A 525 0.46 15.34 -24.26
C ASP A 525 0.19 15.59 -25.75
N ALA A 526 1.20 15.33 -26.60
CA ALA A 526 1.14 15.44 -28.07
C ALA A 526 0.75 14.07 -28.67
N ARG A 527 -0.52 13.69 -28.50
CA ARG A 527 -1.01 12.32 -28.75
C ARG A 527 -0.82 11.86 -30.20
N ASP A 528 -1.14 12.70 -31.19
CA ASP A 528 -1.12 12.30 -32.60
C ASP A 528 0.32 12.07 -33.08
N GLU A 529 1.24 12.93 -32.68
CA GLU A 529 2.67 12.80 -32.97
C GLU A 529 3.29 11.59 -32.25
N ALA A 530 2.86 11.32 -31.02
CA ALA A 530 3.25 10.11 -30.31
C ALA A 530 2.79 8.86 -31.05
N LEU A 531 1.55 8.82 -31.55
CA LEU A 531 1.02 7.69 -32.31
C LEU A 531 1.70 7.51 -33.69
N ASP A 532 2.04 8.58 -34.41
CA ASP A 532 2.86 8.50 -35.64
C ASP A 532 4.23 7.89 -35.34
N ALA A 533 4.90 8.38 -34.30
CA ALA A 533 6.20 7.88 -33.88
C ALA A 533 6.12 6.39 -33.44
N LEU A 534 5.08 6.01 -32.69
CA LEU A 534 4.87 4.62 -32.29
C LEU A 534 4.64 3.70 -33.49
N SER A 535 3.82 4.13 -34.46
CA SER A 535 3.57 3.36 -35.69
C SER A 535 4.86 3.09 -36.46
N ARG A 536 5.72 4.12 -36.62
CA ARG A 536 7.05 3.98 -37.25
C ARG A 536 7.97 3.08 -36.45
N GLY A 537 8.00 3.23 -35.12
CA GLY A 537 8.77 2.39 -34.22
C GLY A 537 8.36 0.93 -34.27
N THR A 538 7.06 0.64 -34.27
CA THR A 538 6.52 -0.72 -34.40
C THR A 538 6.88 -1.34 -35.75
N ALA A 539 6.76 -0.58 -36.84
CA ALA A 539 7.14 -1.05 -38.17
C ALA A 539 8.64 -1.39 -38.28
N ALA A 540 9.50 -0.64 -37.59
CA ALA A 540 10.91 -0.93 -37.48
C ALA A 540 11.18 -2.16 -36.60
N ALA A 541 10.56 -2.23 -35.42
CA ALA A 541 10.73 -3.33 -34.47
C ALA A 541 10.36 -4.69 -35.08
N ARG A 542 9.33 -4.75 -35.92
CA ARG A 542 8.91 -5.97 -36.63
C ARG A 542 9.99 -6.53 -37.57
N LYS A 543 10.88 -5.67 -38.09
CA LYS A 543 11.96 -6.02 -39.02
C LYS A 543 13.26 -6.45 -38.32
N ILE A 544 13.34 -6.34 -36.97
CA ILE A 544 14.51 -6.78 -36.21
C ILE A 544 14.65 -8.30 -36.34
N ALA A 545 15.84 -8.75 -36.73
CA ALA A 545 16.14 -10.17 -36.93
C ALA A 545 16.49 -10.89 -35.62
N GLU A 546 17.19 -10.21 -34.71
CA GLU A 546 17.55 -10.76 -33.40
C GLU A 546 16.29 -10.86 -32.52
N PRO A 547 15.87 -12.06 -32.10
CA PRO A 547 14.55 -12.21 -31.52
C PRO A 547 14.37 -11.58 -30.12
N PHE A 548 15.42 -11.47 -29.31
CA PHE A 548 15.32 -10.83 -28.00
C PHE A 548 15.14 -9.31 -28.13
N ALA A 549 15.95 -8.65 -28.95
CA ALA A 549 15.90 -7.23 -29.26
C ALA A 549 14.56 -6.85 -29.92
N LYS A 550 14.01 -7.72 -30.78
CA LYS A 550 12.66 -7.57 -31.32
C LYS A 550 11.61 -7.57 -30.20
N SER A 551 11.65 -8.56 -29.32
CA SER A 551 10.69 -8.70 -28.22
C SER A 551 10.74 -7.49 -27.28
N LEU A 552 11.94 -7.10 -26.82
CA LEU A 552 12.14 -5.95 -25.95
C LEU A 552 11.58 -4.66 -26.58
N ASN A 553 11.88 -4.40 -27.85
CA ASN A 553 11.38 -3.18 -28.51
C ASN A 553 9.85 -3.17 -28.67
N LEU A 554 9.23 -4.30 -29.02
CA LEU A 554 7.78 -4.40 -29.14
C LEU A 554 7.07 -4.17 -27.79
N VAL A 555 7.62 -4.71 -26.71
CA VAL A 555 7.04 -4.56 -25.36
C VAL A 555 7.20 -3.13 -24.83
N LEU A 556 8.36 -2.51 -25.02
CA LEU A 556 8.56 -1.11 -24.60
C LEU A 556 7.73 -0.12 -25.44
N LEU A 557 7.42 -0.44 -26.70
CA LEU A 557 6.45 0.33 -27.49
C LEU A 557 5.02 0.12 -26.99
N ALA A 558 4.64 -1.12 -26.63
CA ALA A 558 3.34 -1.42 -26.04
C ALA A 558 3.10 -0.66 -24.73
N ASP A 559 4.14 -0.49 -23.91
CA ASP A 559 4.09 0.31 -22.69
C ASP A 559 3.71 1.78 -22.97
N ILE A 560 4.31 2.41 -23.98
CA ILE A 560 3.98 3.79 -24.35
C ILE A 560 2.55 3.88 -24.93
N TYR A 561 2.09 2.88 -25.69
CA TYR A 561 0.68 2.83 -26.11
C TYR A 561 -0.28 2.84 -24.91
N LEU A 562 0.07 2.16 -23.81
CA LEU A 562 -0.73 2.18 -22.58
C LEU A 562 -0.73 3.53 -21.88
N GLU A 563 0.40 4.22 -21.82
CA GLU A 563 0.48 5.58 -21.29
C GLU A 563 -0.43 6.55 -22.07
N LEU A 564 -0.59 6.32 -23.38
CA LEU A 564 -1.56 7.06 -24.21
C LEU A 564 -3.01 6.55 -24.08
N GLY A 565 -3.26 5.50 -23.31
CA GLY A 565 -4.58 4.88 -23.15
C GLY A 565 -5.02 3.99 -24.33
N ASP A 566 -4.14 3.68 -25.28
CA ASP A 566 -4.41 2.76 -26.40
C ASP A 566 -4.11 1.30 -26.02
N ARG A 567 -5.05 0.72 -25.27
CA ARG A 567 -4.93 -0.66 -24.76
C ARG A 567 -4.94 -1.70 -25.87
N GLU A 568 -5.69 -1.47 -26.94
CA GLU A 568 -5.85 -2.44 -28.03
C GLU A 568 -4.53 -2.58 -28.80
N SER A 569 -3.91 -1.46 -29.19
CA SER A 569 -2.62 -1.47 -29.86
C SER A 569 -1.54 -2.09 -28.97
N ALA A 570 -1.49 -1.74 -27.68
CA ALA A 570 -0.52 -2.31 -26.74
C ALA A 570 -0.59 -3.84 -26.66
N VAL A 571 -1.80 -4.39 -26.46
CA VAL A 571 -2.02 -5.83 -26.36
C VAL A 571 -1.75 -6.56 -27.67
N SER A 572 -2.02 -5.91 -28.81
CA SER A 572 -1.80 -6.50 -30.14
C SER A 572 -0.32 -6.83 -30.41
N LEU A 573 0.61 -6.12 -29.77
CA LEU A 573 2.05 -6.36 -29.92
C LEU A 573 2.56 -7.56 -29.10
N ILE A 574 1.81 -8.00 -28.08
CA ILE A 574 2.26 -9.06 -27.17
C ILE A 574 2.41 -10.43 -27.87
N PRO A 575 1.44 -10.92 -28.69
CA PRO A 575 1.65 -12.14 -29.47
C PRO A 575 2.89 -12.10 -30.38
N GLU A 576 3.16 -10.94 -31.00
CA GLU A 576 4.33 -10.74 -31.86
C GLU A 576 5.63 -10.73 -31.06
N ALA A 577 5.63 -10.14 -29.86
CA ALA A 577 6.77 -10.15 -28.93
C ALA A 577 7.08 -11.56 -28.40
N LEU A 578 6.08 -12.45 -28.40
CA LEU A 578 6.15 -13.84 -27.90
C LEU A 578 6.32 -14.89 -29.01
N SER A 579 6.55 -14.48 -30.27
CA SER A 579 6.33 -15.31 -31.47
C SER A 579 7.21 -16.57 -31.62
N SER A 580 8.05 -16.94 -30.65
CA SER A 580 8.65 -18.29 -30.59
C SER A 580 8.65 -18.83 -29.15
N GLU A 581 8.35 -20.12 -29.02
CA GLU A 581 8.32 -20.82 -27.73
C GLU A 581 9.70 -20.82 -27.05
N GLU A 582 10.78 -20.86 -27.85
CA GLU A 582 12.16 -20.74 -27.38
C GLU A 582 12.46 -19.33 -26.83
N ASN A 583 11.92 -18.28 -27.46
CA ASN A 583 12.06 -16.90 -26.97
C ASN A 583 11.25 -16.67 -25.70
N MET A 584 10.00 -17.12 -25.67
CA MET A 584 9.16 -17.08 -24.47
C MET A 584 9.86 -17.79 -23.30
N MET A 585 10.47 -18.95 -23.55
CA MET A 585 11.24 -19.67 -22.55
C MET A 585 12.53 -18.96 -22.14
N LYS A 586 13.30 -18.37 -23.07
CA LYS A 586 14.52 -17.59 -22.73
C LYS A 586 14.19 -16.33 -21.93
N LEU A 587 13.10 -15.64 -22.28
CA LEU A 587 12.59 -14.46 -21.58
C LEU A 587 12.13 -14.77 -20.16
N MET A 588 11.73 -16.01 -19.88
CA MET A 588 11.25 -16.43 -18.55
C MET A 588 12.29 -17.23 -17.73
N ARG A 589 13.45 -17.64 -18.31
CA ARG A 589 14.41 -18.58 -17.67
C ARG A 589 15.75 -18.01 -17.19
N GLY A 590 16.06 -16.72 -17.31
CA GLY A 590 17.42 -16.25 -17.06
C GLY A 590 17.54 -14.93 -16.32
N LEU A 591 18.65 -14.78 -15.60
CA LEU A 591 19.29 -13.53 -15.14
C LEU A 591 19.45 -12.44 -16.23
N THR A 592 18.95 -12.67 -17.45
CA THR A 592 19.04 -11.82 -18.63
C THR A 592 17.74 -11.10 -19.00
N SER A 593 16.64 -11.25 -18.24
CA SER A 593 15.35 -10.55 -18.52
C SER A 593 14.81 -9.73 -17.35
N PHE A 594 15.67 -9.00 -16.65
CA PHE A 594 15.26 -8.03 -15.62
C PHE A 594 14.20 -7.02 -16.09
N THR A 595 14.01 -6.85 -17.41
CA THR A 595 13.11 -5.84 -18.00
C THR A 595 11.93 -6.45 -18.77
N THR A 596 12.14 -7.42 -19.65
CA THR A 596 11.10 -7.81 -20.63
C THR A 596 9.93 -8.62 -20.03
N GLY A 597 10.21 -9.58 -19.13
CA GLY A 597 9.16 -10.39 -18.48
C GLY A 597 8.20 -9.54 -17.64
N PRO A 598 8.71 -8.77 -16.66
CA PRO A 598 7.93 -7.79 -15.91
C PRO A 598 7.15 -6.82 -16.80
N ALA A 599 7.74 -6.32 -17.88
CA ALA A 599 7.06 -5.38 -18.78
C ALA A 599 5.89 -6.03 -19.53
N ILE A 600 6.00 -7.28 -19.99
CA ILE A 600 4.87 -8.00 -20.60
C ILE A 600 3.74 -8.21 -19.59
N ILE A 601 4.08 -8.62 -18.36
CA ILE A 601 3.12 -8.75 -17.27
C ILE A 601 2.39 -7.43 -17.02
N GLY A 602 3.14 -6.33 -16.94
CA GLY A 602 2.58 -4.99 -16.76
C GLY A 602 1.65 -4.56 -17.88
N VAL A 603 1.98 -4.87 -19.14
CA VAL A 603 1.10 -4.58 -20.27
C VAL A 603 -0.21 -5.36 -20.16
N LEU A 604 -0.13 -6.65 -19.86
CA LEU A 604 -1.31 -7.52 -19.77
C LEU A 604 -2.22 -7.13 -18.59
N VAL A 605 -1.66 -6.92 -17.40
CA VAL A 605 -2.45 -6.57 -16.19
C VAL A 605 -3.11 -5.21 -16.35
N ARG A 606 -2.38 -4.17 -16.80
CA ARG A 606 -2.94 -2.81 -17.02
C ARG A 606 -3.95 -2.75 -18.16
N SER A 607 -3.94 -3.71 -19.08
CA SER A 607 -4.92 -3.84 -20.16
C SER A 607 -6.14 -4.69 -19.80
N GLY A 608 -6.21 -5.23 -18.58
CA GLY A 608 -7.31 -6.10 -18.15
C GLY A 608 -7.21 -7.57 -18.59
N HIS A 609 -6.04 -8.00 -19.07
CA HIS A 609 -5.75 -9.38 -19.46
C HIS A 609 -4.99 -10.14 -18.36
N THR A 610 -5.38 -9.95 -17.10
CA THR A 610 -4.69 -10.52 -15.92
C THR A 610 -4.60 -12.06 -15.97
N ASP A 611 -5.65 -12.75 -16.45
CA ASP A 611 -5.64 -14.21 -16.60
C ASP A 611 -4.53 -14.69 -17.54
N ARG A 612 -4.25 -13.94 -18.62
CA ARG A 612 -3.20 -14.28 -19.57
C ARG A 612 -1.82 -14.08 -18.95
N ALA A 613 -1.64 -13.03 -18.16
CA ALA A 613 -0.41 -12.80 -17.39
C ALA A 613 -0.15 -13.96 -16.41
N LEU A 614 -1.19 -14.39 -15.70
CA LEU A 614 -1.12 -15.51 -14.76
C LEU A 614 -0.79 -16.84 -15.46
N GLN A 615 -1.42 -17.13 -16.59
CA GLN A 615 -1.10 -18.31 -17.41
C GLN A 615 0.37 -18.33 -17.82
N MET A 616 0.93 -17.17 -18.19
CA MET A 616 2.35 -17.05 -18.56
C MET A 616 3.28 -17.33 -17.37
N LEU A 617 2.97 -16.80 -16.19
CA LEU A 617 3.73 -17.05 -14.96
C LEU A 617 3.75 -18.54 -14.62
N HIS A 618 2.62 -19.23 -14.74
CA HIS A 618 2.54 -20.67 -14.48
C HIS A 618 3.18 -21.55 -15.56
N ALA A 619 3.23 -21.08 -16.80
CA ALA A 619 3.89 -21.81 -17.90
C ALA A 619 5.43 -21.75 -17.82
N ALA A 620 5.99 -20.87 -16.99
CA ALA A 620 7.43 -20.74 -16.81
C ALA A 620 8.00 -22.00 -16.12
N LYS A 621 9.02 -22.63 -16.72
CA LYS A 621 9.69 -23.81 -16.12
C LYS A 621 10.43 -23.50 -14.82
N SER A 622 10.78 -22.24 -14.58
CA SER A 622 11.36 -21.70 -13.35
C SER A 622 10.46 -20.60 -12.83
N GLU A 623 10.29 -20.47 -11.51
CA GLU A 623 9.53 -19.38 -10.90
C GLU A 623 10.32 -18.06 -11.00
N PRO A 624 9.96 -17.14 -11.91
CA PRO A 624 10.76 -15.94 -12.11
C PRO A 624 10.36 -14.89 -11.06
N ALA A 625 11.21 -14.71 -10.05
CA ALA A 625 10.95 -13.81 -8.92
C ALA A 625 10.51 -12.41 -9.37
N THR A 626 11.25 -11.80 -10.29
CA THR A 626 10.97 -10.45 -10.82
C THR A 626 9.60 -10.33 -11.50
N SER A 627 9.13 -11.39 -12.17
CA SER A 627 7.83 -11.37 -12.87
C SER A 627 6.66 -11.57 -11.90
N TRP A 628 6.84 -12.37 -10.85
CA TRP A 628 5.85 -12.51 -9.78
C TRP A 628 5.73 -11.24 -8.93
N ILE A 629 6.86 -10.60 -8.61
CA ILE A 629 6.88 -9.29 -7.94
C ILE A 629 6.14 -8.28 -8.80
N ALA A 630 6.51 -8.14 -10.08
CA ALA A 630 5.85 -7.21 -11.00
C ALA A 630 4.34 -7.48 -11.12
N PHE A 631 3.91 -8.75 -11.18
CA PHE A 631 2.49 -9.08 -11.19
C PHE A 631 1.77 -8.58 -9.92
N GLY A 632 2.39 -8.72 -8.75
CA GLY A 632 1.88 -8.15 -7.50
C GLY A 632 1.81 -6.62 -7.54
N GLU A 633 2.86 -5.96 -8.02
CA GLU A 633 2.93 -4.50 -8.17
C GLU A 633 1.80 -3.99 -9.06
N PHE A 634 1.64 -4.56 -10.26
CA PHE A 634 0.59 -4.14 -11.19
C PHE A 634 -0.82 -4.50 -10.70
N CYS A 635 -0.99 -5.60 -9.95
CA CYS A 635 -2.25 -5.86 -9.26
C CYS A 635 -2.59 -4.74 -8.28
N ALA A 636 -1.62 -4.28 -7.49
CA ALA A 636 -1.82 -3.18 -6.55
C ALA A 636 -2.11 -1.85 -7.26
N GLU A 637 -1.33 -1.49 -8.29
CA GLU A 637 -1.52 -0.27 -9.09
C GLU A 637 -2.89 -0.22 -9.78
N THR A 638 -3.40 -1.37 -10.23
CA THR A 638 -4.71 -1.49 -10.89
C THR A 638 -5.86 -1.81 -9.95
N ARG A 639 -5.64 -1.77 -8.62
CA ARG A 639 -6.62 -2.08 -7.56
C ARG A 639 -7.25 -3.47 -7.64
N GLN A 640 -6.50 -4.45 -8.12
CA GLN A 640 -6.87 -5.87 -8.16
C GLN A 640 -6.41 -6.62 -6.89
N LEU A 641 -6.60 -6.01 -5.70
CA LEU A 641 -6.10 -6.55 -4.42
C LEU A 641 -6.87 -7.81 -3.98
N ASP A 642 -8.18 -7.88 -4.25
CA ASP A 642 -8.99 -9.08 -4.01
C ASP A 642 -8.48 -10.30 -4.80
N LEU A 643 -8.13 -10.07 -6.07
CA LEU A 643 -7.56 -11.11 -6.93
C LEU A 643 -6.19 -11.56 -6.43
N ALA A 644 -5.30 -10.62 -6.11
CA ALA A 644 -4.00 -10.96 -5.53
C ALA A 644 -4.18 -11.76 -4.22
N ALA A 645 -5.14 -11.39 -3.38
CA ALA A 645 -5.40 -12.06 -2.11
C ALA A 645 -6.03 -13.46 -2.29
N SER A 646 -6.85 -13.69 -3.32
CA SER A 646 -7.37 -15.02 -3.63
C SER A 646 -6.28 -15.97 -4.14
N LEU A 647 -5.33 -15.46 -4.94
CA LEU A 647 -4.20 -16.25 -5.45
C LEU A 647 -3.31 -16.79 -4.32
N LEU A 648 -3.16 -16.06 -3.21
CA LEU A 648 -2.46 -16.58 -2.02
C LEU A 648 -3.12 -17.86 -1.45
N LYS A 649 -4.44 -18.01 -1.61
CA LYS A 649 -5.22 -19.15 -1.09
C LYS A 649 -5.25 -20.33 -2.06
N GLU A 650 -5.35 -20.07 -3.35
CA GLU A 650 -5.81 -21.07 -4.31
C GLU A 650 -4.69 -21.81 -5.07
N GLN A 651 -3.55 -21.19 -5.40
CA GLN A 651 -2.51 -21.83 -6.26
C GLN A 651 -1.07 -21.30 -6.03
N GLY A 652 -0.05 -22.06 -6.42
CA GLY A 652 1.38 -21.66 -6.38
C GLY A 652 2.18 -22.21 -5.19
N THR A 653 3.51 -22.16 -5.28
CA THR A 653 4.45 -22.50 -4.20
C THR A 653 4.55 -21.38 -3.16
N ALA A 654 5.15 -21.66 -2.00
CA ALA A 654 5.39 -20.61 -1.00
C ALA A 654 6.27 -19.48 -1.57
N THR A 655 7.28 -19.81 -2.39
CA THR A 655 8.16 -18.87 -3.08
C THR A 655 7.41 -17.89 -4.00
N SER A 656 6.69 -18.39 -4.99
CA SER A 656 5.88 -17.54 -5.89
C SER A 656 4.84 -16.69 -5.16
N LYS A 657 4.20 -17.23 -4.11
CA LYS A 657 3.27 -16.47 -3.26
C LYS A 657 3.98 -15.38 -2.44
N ALA A 658 5.19 -15.64 -1.96
CA ALA A 658 6.00 -14.64 -1.25
C ALA A 658 6.34 -13.48 -2.19
N TRP A 659 6.69 -13.76 -3.45
CA TRP A 659 6.94 -12.75 -4.48
C TRP A 659 5.72 -11.94 -4.87
N LEU A 660 4.57 -12.59 -5.04
CA LEU A 660 3.31 -11.91 -5.25
C LEU A 660 3.01 -10.93 -4.10
N ALA A 661 3.10 -11.42 -2.86
CA ALA A 661 2.81 -10.61 -1.68
C ALA A 661 3.81 -9.46 -1.52
N LEU A 662 5.09 -9.70 -1.82
CA LEU A 662 6.14 -8.69 -1.83
C LEU A 662 5.80 -7.54 -2.79
N GLY A 663 5.46 -7.85 -4.05
CA GLY A 663 5.14 -6.83 -5.04
C GLY A 663 3.92 -5.98 -4.67
N VAL A 664 2.90 -6.57 -4.05
CA VAL A 664 1.77 -5.77 -3.55
C VAL A 664 2.21 -4.87 -2.39
N ALA A 665 3.03 -5.40 -1.46
CA ALA A 665 3.54 -4.63 -0.33
C ALA A 665 4.37 -3.42 -0.78
N THR A 666 5.26 -3.55 -1.76
CA THR A 666 6.13 -2.45 -2.22
C THR A 666 5.34 -1.24 -2.71
N ILE A 667 4.26 -1.47 -3.48
CA ILE A 667 3.37 -0.40 -3.97
C ILE A 667 2.57 0.25 -2.84
N LEU A 668 2.08 -0.54 -1.88
CA LEU A 668 1.30 -0.01 -0.75
C LEU A 668 2.17 0.76 0.26
N ILE A 669 3.42 0.33 0.50
CA ILE A 669 4.38 1.02 1.38
C ILE A 669 4.75 2.39 0.83
N THR A 670 4.95 2.51 -0.48
CA THR A 670 5.44 3.72 -1.14
C THR A 670 4.31 4.68 -1.56
N ASP A 671 3.07 4.41 -1.17
CA ASP A 671 1.84 5.18 -1.45
C ASP A 671 1.53 5.41 -2.95
N ARG A 672 2.25 4.73 -3.86
CA ARG A 672 2.02 4.82 -5.32
C ARG A 672 0.64 4.29 -5.73
N GLY A 673 0.08 3.35 -4.97
CA GLY A 673 -1.26 2.78 -5.20
C GLY A 673 -2.43 3.76 -4.95
N LYS A 674 -2.23 4.87 -4.22
CA LYS A 674 -3.29 5.87 -4.00
C LYS A 674 -3.35 6.96 -5.08
N ALA A 675 -2.29 7.12 -5.88
CA ALA A 675 -2.13 8.24 -6.80
C ALA A 675 -2.80 8.06 -8.18
N VAL A 676 -3.34 6.88 -8.51
CA VAL A 676 -4.09 6.70 -9.77
C VAL A 676 -5.54 7.10 -9.54
N LYS A 677 -5.89 8.35 -9.90
CA LYS A 677 -7.29 8.71 -10.13
C LYS A 677 -7.83 7.76 -11.22
N PRO A 678 -9.03 7.18 -11.05
CA PRO A 678 -9.68 6.53 -12.18
C PRO A 678 -9.80 7.58 -13.29
N THR A 679 -9.20 7.30 -14.44
CA THR A 679 -9.57 8.00 -15.66
C THR A 679 -11.07 7.83 -15.82
N ALA A 680 -11.79 8.95 -15.86
CA ALA A 680 -13.23 8.96 -15.87
C ALA A 680 -13.78 8.13 -17.05
N PRO A 681 -14.91 7.43 -16.87
CA PRO A 681 -15.68 6.94 -18.00
C PRO A 681 -16.53 8.10 -18.54
N ASN A 682 -16.27 8.53 -19.77
CA ASN A 682 -17.18 9.23 -20.70
C ASN A 682 -16.33 9.72 -21.91
N ASP A 683 -16.73 9.56 -23.16
CA ASP A 683 -18.07 9.77 -23.68
C ASP A 683 -18.54 8.67 -24.65
N ALA A 684 -19.78 8.26 -24.44
CA ALA A 684 -20.64 7.84 -25.53
C ALA A 684 -21.15 9.11 -26.24
N LYS A 685 -20.85 9.23 -27.54
CA LYS A 685 -21.74 9.76 -28.57
C LYS A 685 -21.32 9.30 -29.95
#